data_AF-W2PFH1-F1
#
_entry.id   AF-W2PFH1-F1
#
_cell.length_a   1.000
_cell.length_b   1.000
_cell.length_c   1.000
_cell.angle_alpha   90.00
_cell.angle_beta   90.00
_cell.angle_gamma   90.00
#
_symmetry.space_group_name_H-M   'P 1'
#
loop_
_entity.id
_entity.type
_entity.pdbx_description
1 polymer ?
#
loop_
_entity_poly.entity_id
_entity_poly.type
_entity_poly.pdbx_seq_one_letter_code
_entity_poly.pdbx_strand_id
1 'polypeptide(L)'
;MLERTSEESEGEEENDEKEDKEGDGASSDDSDDSDSEDESASKKRKRKLSEEQESIPEIARATKWYTCQKHVLKMDFAKVLCCTFHSSTGMLVVGFGNGTFGLYELPAFVNIHTLSVTQNELETVAVNATGEWLAFASRKLGQLLVWEWRSETYVLKQQGHYFDLNAASYSPDGRLLATGADDAKLKLWDTNSGFCYVTFTEHSAPVTAVQFAPSGQAVLSASLDGTVRAFDLNRYKNFRVLTTPEPTQFLSLALDPSGQVVCAGSMDPFNVYVWSLQTGRLTDVLSGHTGPVTSLSFSPSSSAEPILASASWDHTVRLWNLFASKKSFIEPLAHPTDVLAVAFRPDGKQLASTTLNGAINIWDVKDGEQVGTIDGKRDIAGGRKEGDRITAANNQLTKHFTSVCYSADGSLLLAGGRSKFVCIYAVEPQILLKKFQISHNLSLDGILEKLNNKNVTESGLSKTELDAHLDDSEASGRNAGDSLVGAKRAVDPGSRRKNMEVLSKAVLFSPTGRAWAAATTEGLLIYGLDESLAFDPFELDEDITPETITQTLARREYARALVMALHLNEEPLIARCVEGVPIASIPLVAQTLRGDMYLQRLLQLLAKRMERSPHLEFYLQWSLAVLNTHGQTLRDDPSSSATCLPTLRSLQKSIARHLQDLAKICDDNQFTLSYLKNLSKMQQMQKTQ
;
A
#
# COMPACT_ATOMS: atom_id res chain seq x y z
N MET A 1 32.59 -20.42 -22.73
CA MET A 1 31.52 -21.30 -23.25
C MET A 1 32.06 -22.05 -24.46
N LEU A 2 31.37 -23.11 -24.90
CA LEU A 2 31.78 -24.15 -25.84
C LEU A 2 31.38 -23.85 -27.29
N GLU A 3 32.33 -23.97 -28.22
CA GLU A 3 32.10 -23.84 -29.67
C GLU A 3 31.92 -25.20 -30.34
N ARG A 4 31.13 -25.22 -31.42
CA ARG A 4 30.84 -26.39 -32.24
C ARG A 4 31.72 -26.32 -33.48
N THR A 5 32.74 -27.15 -33.57
CA THR A 5 33.49 -27.36 -34.83
C THR A 5 32.95 -28.60 -35.54
N SER A 6 32.34 -28.39 -36.70
CA SER A 6 32.09 -29.43 -37.68
C SER A 6 33.27 -29.44 -38.65
N GLU A 7 34.24 -30.31 -38.41
CA GLU A 7 35.26 -30.63 -39.41
C GLU A 7 34.78 -31.84 -40.21
N GLU A 8 34.55 -31.61 -41.51
CA GLU A 8 34.45 -32.64 -42.54
C GLU A 8 35.79 -33.38 -42.59
N SER A 9 35.76 -34.70 -42.38
CA SER A 9 36.90 -35.57 -42.63
C SER A 9 36.67 -36.28 -43.96
N GLU A 10 37.40 -35.86 -44.98
CA GLU A 10 37.71 -36.69 -46.15
C GLU A 10 38.54 -37.88 -45.66
N GLY A 11 38.15 -39.07 -46.13
CA GLY A 11 38.72 -40.33 -45.68
C GLY A 11 40.05 -40.65 -46.33
N GLU A 12 40.88 -41.36 -45.60
CA GLU A 12 41.83 -42.32 -46.15
C GLU A 12 41.77 -43.60 -45.28
N GLU A 13 41.43 -44.70 -45.96
CA GLU A 13 41.51 -46.06 -45.46
C GLU A 13 42.98 -46.49 -45.38
N GLU A 14 43.49 -46.90 -44.22
CA GLU A 14 44.56 -47.90 -44.16
C GLU A 14 44.32 -48.88 -43.00
N ASN A 15 44.60 -50.14 -43.32
CA ASN A 15 44.16 -51.35 -42.66
C ASN A 15 44.79 -51.61 -41.29
N ASP A 16 44.00 -52.32 -40.49
CA ASP A 16 44.34 -53.08 -39.28
C ASP A 16 45.64 -53.89 -39.41
N GLU A 17 46.41 -53.91 -38.32
CA GLU A 17 46.97 -55.16 -37.80
C GLU A 17 47.07 -55.10 -36.26
N LYS A 18 46.37 -56.04 -35.63
CA LYS A 18 46.32 -56.28 -34.19
C LYS A 18 47.52 -57.12 -33.76
N GLU A 19 48.15 -56.77 -32.63
CA GLU A 19 48.82 -57.74 -31.78
C GLU A 19 48.31 -57.61 -30.34
N ASP A 20 47.49 -58.58 -29.95
CA ASP A 20 47.14 -58.88 -28.57
C ASP A 20 48.33 -59.56 -27.87
N LYS A 21 48.66 -59.12 -26.66
CA LYS A 21 49.34 -59.98 -25.67
C LYS A 21 48.71 -59.83 -24.30
N GLU A 22 47.92 -60.84 -23.97
CA GLU A 22 47.57 -61.25 -22.62
C GLU A 22 48.82 -61.71 -21.85
N GLY A 23 48.81 -61.52 -20.54
CA GLY A 23 49.82 -61.98 -19.61
C GLY A 23 49.25 -62.03 -18.19
N ASP A 24 48.46 -63.07 -17.94
CA ASP A 24 48.00 -63.51 -16.62
C ASP A 24 49.18 -64.03 -15.76
N GLY A 25 49.10 -63.83 -14.44
CA GLY A 25 50.10 -64.36 -13.50
C GLY A 25 49.69 -64.15 -12.04
N ALA A 26 49.00 -65.14 -11.48
CA ALA A 26 48.56 -65.23 -10.09
C ALA A 26 49.49 -66.16 -9.25
N SER A 27 49.72 -65.79 -7.97
CA SER A 27 49.88 -66.66 -6.77
C SER A 27 50.42 -65.79 -5.61
N SER A 28 49.68 -65.56 -4.50
CA SER A 28 49.57 -66.36 -3.25
C SER A 28 50.89 -66.33 -2.44
N ASP A 29 50.98 -66.12 -1.11
CA ASP A 29 50.08 -66.29 0.04
C ASP A 29 50.57 -65.46 1.28
N ASP A 30 49.72 -65.48 2.33
CA ASP A 30 49.96 -65.23 3.77
C ASP A 30 50.09 -63.79 4.30
N SER A 31 49.59 -63.39 5.48
CA SER A 31 48.50 -63.79 6.38
C SER A 31 48.43 -62.69 7.48
N ASP A 32 47.28 -62.54 8.15
CA ASP A 32 47.06 -61.99 9.50
C ASP A 32 46.22 -60.69 9.65
N ASP A 33 44.99 -60.97 10.08
CA ASP A 33 44.21 -60.39 11.19
C ASP A 33 43.87 -58.89 11.32
N SER A 34 42.54 -58.71 11.33
CA SER A 34 41.71 -57.94 12.29
C SER A 34 41.38 -56.46 12.03
N ASP A 35 40.09 -56.20 12.22
CA ASP A 35 39.41 -54.94 12.54
C ASP A 35 39.15 -53.90 11.42
N SER A 36 37.94 -53.90 10.87
CA SER A 36 37.08 -52.69 10.70
C SER A 36 35.79 -52.99 9.90
N GLU A 37 34.77 -53.53 10.57
CA GLU A 37 33.39 -53.49 10.06
C GLU A 37 32.79 -52.09 10.31
N ASP A 38 33.09 -51.09 9.48
CA ASP A 38 32.30 -49.84 9.45
C ASP A 38 32.38 -49.00 8.14
N GLU A 39 32.82 -49.59 7.02
CA GLU A 39 32.87 -48.89 5.71
C GLU A 39 31.79 -49.31 4.70
N SER A 40 30.91 -50.26 5.02
CA SER A 40 29.96 -50.81 4.03
C SER A 40 28.62 -50.07 3.92
N ALA A 41 28.29 -49.17 4.86
CA ALA A 41 27.04 -48.39 4.84
C ALA A 41 27.14 -47.08 4.03
N SER A 42 28.33 -46.52 3.86
CA SER A 42 28.57 -45.28 3.09
C SER A 42 28.53 -45.51 1.57
N LYS A 43 28.89 -46.73 1.11
CA LYS A 43 28.84 -47.12 -0.32
C LYS A 43 27.42 -47.39 -0.84
N LYS A 44 26.47 -47.79 0.02
CA LYS A 44 25.05 -47.95 -0.39
C LYS A 44 24.29 -46.62 -0.45
N ARG A 45 24.70 -45.60 0.33
CA ARG A 45 24.10 -44.25 0.30
C ARG A 45 24.58 -43.41 -0.90
N LYS A 46 25.81 -43.62 -1.37
CA LYS A 46 26.32 -43.03 -2.62
C LYS A 46 25.68 -43.59 -3.90
N ARG A 47 25.08 -44.78 -3.84
CA ARG A 47 24.51 -45.47 -5.00
C ARG A 47 23.02 -45.22 -5.24
N LYS A 48 22.33 -44.53 -4.31
CA LYS A 48 20.91 -44.13 -4.43
C LYS A 48 20.71 -42.65 -4.76
N LEU A 49 21.77 -41.85 -4.76
CA LEU A 49 21.75 -40.43 -5.17
C LEU A 49 21.97 -40.23 -6.67
N SER A 50 22.07 -41.31 -7.45
CA SER A 50 22.35 -41.27 -8.89
C SER A 50 21.14 -41.52 -9.79
N GLU A 51 19.92 -41.65 -9.24
CA GLU A 51 18.70 -41.95 -10.02
C GLU A 51 17.63 -40.86 -10.00
N GLU A 52 17.91 -39.69 -9.43
CA GLU A 52 17.09 -38.48 -9.63
C GLU A 52 17.83 -37.52 -10.57
N GLN A 53 18.16 -38.01 -11.77
CA GLN A 53 18.49 -37.13 -12.89
C GLN A 53 17.16 -36.64 -13.47
N GLU A 54 16.72 -35.48 -12.99
CA GLU A 54 15.79 -34.61 -13.73
C GLU A 54 16.26 -34.56 -15.19
N SER A 55 15.31 -34.71 -16.10
CA SER A 55 15.51 -34.92 -17.54
C SER A 55 16.38 -33.83 -18.17
N ILE A 56 17.69 -34.06 -18.22
CA ILE A 56 18.63 -33.30 -19.04
C ILE A 56 18.14 -33.41 -20.50
N PRO A 57 17.92 -32.30 -21.23
CA PRO A 57 17.46 -32.32 -22.61
C PRO A 57 18.35 -33.22 -23.47
N GLU A 58 17.78 -34.02 -24.38
CA GLU A 58 18.52 -34.98 -25.22
C GLU A 58 19.71 -34.35 -25.96
N ILE A 59 19.62 -33.05 -26.30
CA ILE A 59 20.68 -32.24 -26.92
C ILE A 59 21.97 -32.24 -26.08
N ALA A 60 21.88 -32.25 -24.75
CA ALA A 60 23.05 -32.20 -23.88
C ALA A 60 23.71 -33.57 -23.65
N ARG A 61 23.02 -34.68 -23.97
CA ARG A 61 23.58 -36.04 -23.88
C ARG A 61 24.40 -36.44 -25.11
N ALA A 62 24.12 -35.85 -26.28
CA ALA A 62 24.77 -36.20 -27.54
C ALA A 62 26.09 -35.45 -27.80
N THR A 63 26.41 -34.41 -27.02
CA THR A 63 27.57 -33.54 -27.26
C THR A 63 28.65 -33.72 -26.19
N LYS A 64 29.90 -33.97 -26.59
CA LYS A 64 31.06 -33.92 -25.68
C LYS A 64 31.37 -32.46 -25.35
N TRP A 65 31.25 -32.08 -24.09
CA TRP A 65 31.53 -30.72 -23.60
C TRP A 65 33.01 -30.61 -23.17
N TYR A 66 33.76 -29.62 -23.69
CA TYR A 66 35.14 -29.30 -23.30
C TYR A 66 35.28 -27.84 -22.84
N THR A 67 36.06 -27.55 -21.80
CA THR A 67 36.17 -26.15 -21.33
C THR A 67 37.08 -25.34 -22.27
N CYS A 68 36.52 -24.46 -23.12
CA CYS A 68 37.32 -23.62 -24.01
C CYS A 68 38.12 -22.55 -23.26
N GLN A 69 37.48 -21.83 -22.34
CA GLN A 69 38.08 -20.71 -21.59
C GLN A 69 37.48 -20.60 -20.19
N LYS A 70 38.33 -20.25 -19.21
CA LYS A 70 37.94 -20.00 -17.82
C LYS A 70 38.14 -18.52 -17.49
N HIS A 71 37.03 -17.83 -17.24
CA HIS A 71 37.01 -16.43 -16.82
C HIS A 71 36.70 -16.34 -15.33
N VAL A 72 37.30 -15.36 -14.64
CA VAL A 72 37.11 -15.15 -13.19
C VAL A 72 36.63 -13.73 -12.95
N LEU A 73 35.52 -13.61 -12.23
CA LEU A 73 34.99 -12.34 -11.76
C LEU A 73 35.82 -11.87 -10.56
N LYS A 74 36.57 -10.77 -10.74
CA LYS A 74 37.37 -10.17 -9.68
C LYS A 74 36.53 -9.13 -8.94
N MET A 75 35.79 -9.57 -7.91
CA MET A 75 35.10 -8.69 -6.97
C MET A 75 35.63 -8.94 -5.56
N ASP A 76 36.23 -7.92 -4.97
CA ASP A 76 36.78 -8.01 -3.62
C ASP A 76 35.63 -8.09 -2.60
N PHE A 77 35.73 -9.06 -1.68
CA PHE A 77 34.81 -9.26 -0.56
C PHE A 77 33.33 -9.48 -0.93
N ALA A 78 33.02 -9.91 -2.17
CA ALA A 78 31.65 -10.19 -2.59
C ALA A 78 31.53 -11.53 -3.33
N LYS A 79 30.52 -12.31 -2.96
CA LYS A 79 30.13 -13.54 -3.69
C LYS A 79 29.06 -13.22 -4.72
N VAL A 80 29.01 -14.03 -5.78
CA VAL A 80 27.89 -14.02 -6.73
C VAL A 80 26.69 -14.67 -6.04
N LEU A 81 25.56 -13.98 -6.02
CA LEU A 81 24.31 -14.48 -5.46
C LEU A 81 23.33 -14.92 -6.54
N CYS A 82 23.27 -14.16 -7.63
CA CYS A 82 22.38 -14.43 -8.75
C CYS A 82 23.07 -14.14 -10.07
N CYS A 83 22.68 -14.88 -11.12
CA CYS A 83 23.11 -14.62 -12.47
C CYS A 83 21.99 -14.99 -13.45
N THR A 84 21.95 -14.31 -14.59
CA THR A 84 21.01 -14.62 -15.66
C THR A 84 21.67 -14.37 -17.00
N PHE A 85 21.35 -15.19 -17.99
CA PHE A 85 21.92 -15.13 -19.32
C PHE A 85 20.82 -14.98 -20.36
N HIS A 86 20.94 -13.94 -21.17
CA HIS A 86 20.04 -13.68 -22.28
C HIS A 86 20.70 -14.13 -23.59
N SER A 87 20.21 -15.24 -24.14
CA SER A 87 20.86 -15.93 -25.26
C SER A 87 20.83 -15.16 -26.58
N SER A 88 19.77 -14.41 -26.87
CA SER A 88 19.62 -13.72 -28.16
C SER A 88 20.55 -12.52 -28.30
N THR A 89 20.92 -11.86 -27.20
CA THR A 89 21.89 -10.76 -27.18
C THR A 89 23.27 -11.18 -26.67
N GLY A 90 23.43 -12.45 -26.26
CA GLY A 90 24.67 -12.93 -25.66
C GLY A 90 25.03 -12.22 -24.34
N MET A 91 24.08 -11.66 -23.60
CA MET A 91 24.41 -10.90 -22.39
C MET A 91 24.31 -11.75 -21.13
N LEU A 92 25.34 -11.69 -20.29
CA LEU A 92 25.37 -12.26 -18.95
C LEU A 92 25.27 -11.15 -17.92
N VAL A 93 24.26 -11.23 -17.06
CA VAL A 93 24.08 -10.31 -15.92
C VAL A 93 24.38 -11.07 -14.64
N VAL A 94 25.18 -10.48 -13.77
CA VAL A 94 25.62 -11.09 -12.52
C VAL A 94 25.37 -10.12 -11.37
N GLY A 95 24.64 -10.55 -10.35
CA GLY A 95 24.42 -9.81 -9.10
C GLY A 95 25.34 -10.31 -7.98
N PHE A 96 25.97 -9.36 -7.28
CA PHE A 96 26.89 -9.61 -6.19
C PHE A 96 26.28 -9.30 -4.82
N GLY A 97 26.81 -9.93 -3.77
CA GLY A 97 26.34 -9.75 -2.39
C GLY A 97 26.63 -8.39 -1.76
N ASN A 98 27.49 -7.57 -2.36
CA ASN A 98 27.71 -6.18 -1.91
C ASN A 98 26.72 -5.18 -2.53
N GLY A 99 25.73 -5.65 -3.32
CA GLY A 99 24.75 -4.79 -3.99
C GLY A 99 25.20 -4.21 -5.34
N THR A 100 26.33 -4.70 -5.84
CA THR A 100 26.84 -4.40 -7.19
C THR A 100 26.31 -5.43 -8.18
N PHE A 101 26.05 -5.03 -9.41
CA PHE A 101 25.88 -5.97 -10.52
C PHE A 101 26.93 -5.72 -11.60
N GLY A 102 27.26 -6.77 -12.35
CA GLY A 102 28.08 -6.70 -13.55
C GLY A 102 27.30 -7.21 -14.75
N LEU A 103 27.39 -6.48 -15.86
CA LEU A 103 26.85 -6.84 -17.16
C LEU A 103 28.02 -7.18 -18.09
N TYR A 104 27.99 -8.36 -18.69
CA TYR A 104 29.05 -8.91 -19.51
C TYR A 104 28.52 -9.37 -20.86
N GLU A 105 29.24 -9.08 -21.93
CA GLU A 105 28.98 -9.61 -23.26
C GLU A 105 29.68 -10.96 -23.43
N LEU A 106 28.91 -11.99 -23.74
CA LEU A 106 29.38 -13.32 -24.13
C LEU A 106 29.24 -13.48 -25.65
N PRO A 107 30.15 -14.22 -26.30
CA PRO A 107 31.13 -15.15 -25.71
C PRO A 107 32.47 -14.53 -25.27
N ALA A 108 32.77 -13.29 -25.66
CA ALA A 108 34.07 -12.64 -25.42
C ALA A 108 34.38 -12.31 -23.94
N PHE A 109 33.37 -12.37 -23.06
CA PHE A 109 33.45 -11.99 -21.64
C PHE A 109 33.94 -10.55 -21.42
N VAL A 110 33.44 -9.63 -22.26
CA VAL A 110 33.72 -8.20 -22.13
C VAL A 110 32.79 -7.59 -21.09
N ASN A 111 33.32 -6.88 -20.10
CA ASN A 111 32.51 -6.15 -19.15
C ASN A 111 31.92 -4.91 -19.83
N ILE A 112 30.59 -4.85 -19.91
CA ILE A 112 29.88 -3.68 -20.43
C ILE A 112 29.75 -2.64 -19.31
N HIS A 113 29.16 -3.04 -18.17
CA HIS A 113 28.96 -2.17 -17.02
C HIS A 113 29.16 -2.91 -15.70
N THR A 114 29.60 -2.19 -14.67
CA THR A 114 29.57 -2.64 -13.28
C THR A 114 29.16 -1.48 -12.39
N LEU A 115 28.01 -1.60 -11.74
CA LEU A 115 27.38 -0.50 -10.99
C LEU A 115 26.86 -1.01 -9.65
N SER A 116 27.05 -0.21 -8.60
CA SER A 116 26.41 -0.42 -7.31
C SER A 116 25.03 0.21 -7.31
N VAL A 117 24.01 -0.62 -7.13
CA VAL A 117 22.61 -0.17 -7.18
C VAL A 117 22.01 -0.13 -5.77
N THR A 118 22.40 -1.09 -4.93
CA THR A 118 21.93 -1.23 -3.57
C THR A 118 23.12 -1.33 -2.61
N GLN A 119 22.91 -0.97 -1.34
CA GLN A 119 23.91 -1.18 -0.28
C GLN A 119 23.86 -2.60 0.29
N ASN A 120 22.76 -3.31 0.03
CA ASN A 120 22.53 -4.69 0.45
C ASN A 120 22.58 -5.63 -0.76
N GLU A 121 22.61 -6.92 -0.46
CA GLU A 121 22.66 -8.04 -1.39
C GLU A 121 21.59 -7.96 -2.50
N LEU A 122 22.01 -8.27 -3.74
CA LEU A 122 21.13 -8.50 -4.87
C LEU A 122 20.80 -9.99 -4.95
N GLU A 123 19.55 -10.35 -4.64
CA GLU A 123 19.14 -11.76 -4.59
C GLU A 123 18.62 -12.27 -5.92
N THR A 124 18.01 -11.39 -6.73
CA THR A 124 17.39 -11.80 -8.00
C THR A 124 17.71 -10.81 -9.11
N VAL A 125 17.90 -11.35 -10.31
CA VAL A 125 18.09 -10.61 -11.55
C VAL A 125 17.19 -11.26 -12.61
N ALA A 126 16.46 -10.45 -13.36
CA ALA A 126 15.70 -10.89 -14.52
C ALA A 126 15.96 -9.96 -15.71
N VAL A 127 15.84 -10.49 -16.92
CA VAL A 127 16.00 -9.75 -18.18
C VAL A 127 14.69 -9.81 -18.95
N ASN A 128 14.28 -8.70 -19.56
CA ASN A 128 13.14 -8.68 -20.48
C ASN A 128 13.44 -9.55 -21.71
N ALA A 129 12.40 -10.08 -22.37
CA ALA A 129 12.51 -10.88 -23.58
C ALA A 129 13.26 -10.18 -24.74
N THR A 130 13.25 -8.85 -24.79
CA THR A 130 14.04 -8.07 -25.78
C THR A 130 15.52 -7.92 -25.39
N GLY A 131 15.86 -8.16 -24.13
CA GLY A 131 17.20 -7.91 -23.60
C GLY A 131 17.47 -6.47 -23.17
N GLU A 132 16.53 -5.53 -23.32
CA GLU A 132 16.80 -4.10 -23.09
C GLU A 132 16.70 -3.68 -21.62
N TRP A 133 15.83 -4.34 -20.86
CA TRP A 133 15.59 -4.02 -19.45
C TRP A 133 16.09 -5.12 -18.54
N LEU A 134 16.77 -4.69 -17.47
CA LEU A 134 17.26 -5.53 -16.39
C LEU A 134 16.48 -5.20 -15.12
N ALA A 135 15.82 -6.20 -14.54
CA ALA A 135 15.15 -6.08 -13.27
C ALA A 135 16.03 -6.65 -12.16
N PHE A 136 16.21 -5.90 -11.08
CA PHE A 136 16.97 -6.32 -9.90
C PHE A 136 16.10 -6.16 -8.65
N ALA A 137 16.20 -7.10 -7.72
CA ALA A 137 15.53 -6.98 -6.42
C ALA A 137 16.45 -7.27 -5.24
N SER A 138 16.26 -6.49 -4.17
CA SER A 138 16.90 -6.69 -2.87
C SER A 138 15.83 -6.88 -1.80
N ARG A 139 15.76 -8.10 -1.26
CA ARG A 139 14.77 -8.50 -0.24
C ARG A 139 14.93 -7.71 1.05
N LYS A 140 16.17 -7.51 1.52
CA LYS A 140 16.45 -6.84 2.80
C LYS A 140 15.95 -5.39 2.85
N LEU A 141 15.88 -4.69 1.72
CA LEU A 141 15.38 -3.31 1.69
C LEU A 141 13.97 -3.20 1.10
N GLY A 142 13.39 -4.30 0.63
CA GLY A 142 12.16 -4.28 -0.18
C GLY A 142 12.32 -3.39 -1.41
N GLN A 143 13.50 -3.41 -2.05
CA GLN A 143 13.81 -2.60 -3.22
C GLN A 143 13.62 -3.40 -4.50
N LEU A 144 12.92 -2.81 -5.46
CA LEU A 144 12.73 -3.31 -6.81
C LEU A 144 13.14 -2.21 -7.77
N LEU A 145 13.99 -2.54 -8.73
CA LEU A 145 14.38 -1.61 -9.76
C LEU A 145 14.42 -2.26 -11.13
N VAL A 146 14.14 -1.44 -12.15
CA VAL A 146 14.27 -1.79 -13.55
C VAL A 146 15.21 -0.76 -14.16
N TRP A 147 16.25 -1.26 -14.80
CA TRP A 147 17.31 -0.47 -15.39
C TRP A 147 17.41 -0.76 -16.87
N GLU A 148 17.42 0.29 -17.68
CA GLU A 148 17.67 0.20 -19.11
C GLU A 148 19.17 0.41 -19.35
N TRP A 149 19.85 -0.65 -19.75
CA TRP A 149 21.30 -0.66 -19.74
C TRP A 149 21.94 0.15 -20.88
N ARG A 150 21.23 0.32 -22.00
CA ARG A 150 21.73 1.09 -23.15
C ARG A 150 21.70 2.59 -22.93
N SER A 151 20.67 3.08 -22.22
CA SER A 151 20.52 4.49 -21.87
C SER A 151 21.17 4.83 -20.52
N GLU A 152 21.60 3.81 -19.77
CA GLU A 152 22.10 3.90 -18.40
C GLU A 152 21.09 4.52 -17.42
N THR A 153 19.79 4.46 -17.73
CA THR A 153 18.74 5.08 -16.93
C THR A 153 17.91 4.08 -16.13
N TYR A 154 17.41 4.51 -14.98
CA TYR A 154 16.39 3.76 -14.25
C TYR A 154 15.02 4.00 -14.88
N VAL A 155 14.38 2.93 -15.34
CA VAL A 155 12.95 2.96 -15.70
C VAL A 155 12.11 3.03 -14.44
N LEU A 156 12.53 2.28 -13.41
CA LEU A 156 11.84 2.15 -12.14
C LEU A 156 12.87 2.01 -11.02
N LYS A 157 12.71 2.77 -9.92
CA LYS A 157 13.44 2.53 -8.68
C LYS A 157 12.47 2.69 -7.51
N GLN A 158 11.88 1.58 -7.09
CA GLN A 158 10.86 1.55 -6.05
C GLN A 158 11.40 0.89 -4.79
N GLN A 159 10.91 1.37 -3.66
CA GLN A 159 11.24 0.83 -2.36
C GLN A 159 9.96 0.77 -1.51
N GLY A 160 9.63 -0.42 -1.01
CA GLY A 160 8.61 -0.62 0.01
C GLY A 160 9.02 -0.04 1.37
N HIS A 161 8.10 0.01 2.34
CA HIS A 161 8.54 0.13 3.73
C HIS A 161 9.13 -1.21 4.17
N TYR A 162 10.28 -1.17 4.83
CA TYR A 162 10.92 -2.39 5.35
C TYR A 162 10.36 -2.79 6.71
N PHE A 163 9.90 -1.81 7.48
CA PHE A 163 9.30 -2.00 8.79
C PHE A 163 7.80 -1.70 8.76
N ASP A 164 7.12 -2.07 9.85
CA ASP A 164 5.67 -1.95 9.96
C ASP A 164 5.19 -0.51 9.68
N LEU A 165 4.13 -0.44 8.89
CA LEU A 165 3.36 0.76 8.65
C LEU A 165 2.58 1.13 9.92
N ASN A 166 2.87 2.27 10.53
CA ASN A 166 2.18 2.75 11.73
C ASN A 166 0.91 3.53 11.39
N ALA A 167 1.01 4.41 10.40
CA ALA A 167 -0.07 5.29 10.03
C ALA A 167 -0.18 5.41 8.52
N ALA A 168 -1.41 5.66 8.07
CA ALA A 168 -1.70 6.05 6.72
C ALA A 168 -2.68 7.22 6.74
N SER A 169 -2.75 7.98 5.65
CA SER A 169 -3.77 9.01 5.44
C SER A 169 -4.04 9.15 3.95
N TYR A 170 -5.31 9.27 3.58
CA TYR A 170 -5.71 9.62 2.22
C TYR A 170 -5.58 11.13 2.01
N SER A 171 -5.18 11.53 0.80
CA SER A 171 -5.38 12.91 0.39
C SER A 171 -6.88 13.22 0.27
N PRO A 172 -7.31 14.48 0.46
CA PRO A 172 -8.73 14.85 0.42
C PRO A 172 -9.44 14.53 -0.90
N ASP A 173 -8.69 14.49 -2.00
CA ASP A 173 -9.14 14.08 -3.34
C ASP A 173 -9.12 12.55 -3.55
N GLY A 174 -8.52 11.78 -2.62
CA GLY A 174 -8.40 10.33 -2.69
C GLY A 174 -7.50 9.82 -3.81
N ARG A 175 -6.61 10.66 -4.38
CA ARG A 175 -5.62 10.25 -5.40
C ARG A 175 -4.37 9.67 -4.75
N LEU A 176 -3.94 10.25 -3.63
CA LEU A 176 -2.68 9.96 -2.99
C LEU A 176 -2.92 9.29 -1.63
N LEU A 177 -1.97 8.47 -1.23
CA LEU A 177 -1.87 7.89 0.11
C LEU A 177 -0.52 8.26 0.71
N ALA A 178 -0.52 8.78 1.92
CA ALA A 178 0.70 9.02 2.69
C ALA A 178 0.81 7.95 3.75
N THR A 179 1.99 7.36 3.90
CA THR A 179 2.26 6.34 4.91
C THR A 179 3.48 6.69 5.74
N GLY A 180 3.37 6.48 7.04
CA GLY A 180 4.46 6.58 8.00
C GLY A 180 4.74 5.23 8.62
N ALA A 181 6.01 4.85 8.70
CA ALA A 181 6.42 3.56 9.22
C ALA A 181 7.51 3.69 10.30
N ASP A 182 7.85 2.54 10.88
CA ASP A 182 8.95 2.39 11.83
C ASP A 182 10.33 2.64 11.18
N ASP A 183 10.44 2.74 9.85
CA ASP A 183 11.68 3.07 9.14
C ASP A 183 12.04 4.56 9.16
N ALA A 184 11.30 5.36 9.93
CA ALA A 184 11.41 6.81 10.02
C ALA A 184 11.19 7.54 8.69
N LYS A 185 10.59 6.88 7.70
CA LYS A 185 10.27 7.49 6.40
C LYS A 185 8.79 7.76 6.28
N LEU A 186 8.50 8.88 5.63
CA LEU A 186 7.17 9.21 5.13
C LEU A 186 7.17 9.00 3.61
N LYS A 187 6.28 8.14 3.11
CA LYS A 187 6.18 7.86 1.67
C LYS A 187 4.82 8.29 1.14
N LEU A 188 4.84 8.80 -0.09
CA LEU A 188 3.64 9.15 -0.84
C LEU A 188 3.45 8.21 -2.01
N TRP A 189 2.29 7.58 -2.04
CA TRP A 189 1.87 6.60 -3.01
C TRP A 189 0.76 7.17 -3.87
N ASP A 190 0.81 6.88 -5.15
CA ASP A 190 -0.33 7.09 -6.04
C ASP A 190 -1.22 5.84 -6.02
N THR A 191 -2.51 6.04 -5.77
CA THR A 191 -3.49 4.95 -5.61
C THR A 191 -3.74 4.19 -6.91
N ASN A 192 -3.54 4.83 -8.06
CA ASN A 192 -3.81 4.23 -9.37
C ASN A 192 -2.62 3.41 -9.89
N SER A 193 -1.41 3.99 -9.86
CA SER A 193 -0.19 3.31 -10.33
C SER A 193 0.41 2.36 -9.29
N GLY A 194 0.14 2.59 -8.00
CA GLY A 194 0.74 1.84 -6.90
C GLY A 194 2.20 2.19 -6.62
N PHE A 195 2.76 3.18 -7.33
CA PHE A 195 4.15 3.59 -7.17
C PHE A 195 4.31 4.66 -6.09
N CYS A 196 5.43 4.57 -5.38
CA CYS A 196 5.91 5.65 -4.53
C CYS A 196 6.60 6.68 -5.45
N TYR A 197 6.13 7.92 -5.40
CA TYR A 197 6.73 9.01 -6.18
C TYR A 197 7.57 9.94 -5.31
N VAL A 198 7.34 9.99 -4.00
CA VAL A 198 8.13 10.80 -3.05
C VAL A 198 8.37 10.04 -1.75
N THR A 199 9.61 10.10 -1.27
CA THR A 199 10.01 9.61 0.05
C THR A 199 10.70 10.73 0.82
N PHE A 200 10.15 11.11 1.97
CA PHE A 200 10.78 12.03 2.92
C PHE A 200 11.50 11.22 4.00
N THR A 201 12.78 11.52 4.20
CA THR A 201 13.69 10.80 5.12
C THR A 201 14.20 11.68 6.24
N GLU A 202 13.50 12.77 6.56
CA GLU A 202 14.04 13.75 7.50
C GLU A 202 13.85 13.35 8.96
N HIS A 203 12.84 12.53 9.28
CA HIS A 203 12.63 12.02 10.63
C HIS A 203 13.76 11.06 11.03
N SER A 204 14.18 11.12 12.29
CA SER A 204 15.24 10.25 12.82
C SER A 204 14.72 9.05 13.60
N ALA A 205 13.41 8.99 13.85
CA ALA A 205 12.75 7.93 14.60
C ALA A 205 11.39 7.57 13.95
N PRO A 206 10.76 6.45 14.35
CA PRO A 206 9.49 5.99 13.79
C PRO A 206 8.43 7.08 13.64
N VAL A 207 7.80 7.13 12.46
CA VAL A 207 6.65 8.01 12.21
C VAL A 207 5.41 7.32 12.76
N THR A 208 4.73 7.96 13.71
CA THR A 208 3.61 7.37 14.47
C THR A 208 2.24 7.74 13.90
N ALA A 209 2.10 8.97 13.39
CA ALA A 209 0.86 9.48 12.81
C ALA A 209 1.16 10.33 11.57
N VAL A 210 0.24 10.28 10.60
CA VAL A 210 0.33 11.04 9.35
C VAL A 210 -1.05 11.59 9.03
N GLN A 211 -1.13 12.83 8.58
CA GLN A 211 -2.38 13.44 8.16
C GLN A 211 -2.17 14.40 6.98
N PHE A 212 -3.02 14.31 5.97
CA PHE A 212 -3.07 15.32 4.92
C PHE A 212 -3.73 16.61 5.41
N ALA A 213 -3.25 17.73 4.89
CA ALA A 213 -3.98 18.99 4.99
C ALA A 213 -5.31 18.91 4.24
N PRO A 214 -6.40 19.53 4.73
CA PRO A 214 -7.68 19.61 4.03
C PRO A 214 -7.58 20.23 2.63
N SER A 215 -6.57 21.09 2.39
CA SER A 215 -6.27 21.65 1.08
C SER A 215 -5.65 20.64 0.09
N GLY A 216 -5.15 19.51 0.58
CA GLY A 216 -4.44 18.51 -0.22
C GLY A 216 -3.03 18.91 -0.66
N GLN A 217 -2.54 20.11 -0.28
CA GLN A 217 -1.24 20.62 -0.72
C GLN A 217 -0.09 20.33 0.24
N ALA A 218 -0.39 19.88 1.46
CA ALA A 218 0.61 19.58 2.47
C ALA A 218 0.29 18.27 3.19
N VAL A 219 1.32 17.62 3.71
CA VAL A 219 1.23 16.43 4.57
C VAL A 219 1.96 16.71 5.87
N LEU A 220 1.33 16.37 6.99
CA LEU A 220 1.95 16.45 8.30
C LEU A 220 2.25 15.05 8.83
N SER A 221 3.36 14.92 9.53
CA SER A 221 3.75 13.68 10.21
C SER A 221 4.24 13.95 11.62
N ALA A 222 3.84 13.10 12.55
CA ALA A 222 4.33 13.07 13.92
C ALA A 222 5.24 11.86 14.12
N SER A 223 6.28 12.02 14.94
CA SER A 223 7.29 10.98 15.17
C SER A 223 7.69 10.90 16.64
N LEU A 224 8.27 9.75 17.00
CA LEU A 224 8.94 9.55 18.29
C LEU A 224 10.26 10.33 18.41
N ASP A 225 10.71 11.02 17.36
CA ASP A 225 11.85 11.95 17.43
C ASP A 225 11.51 13.25 18.16
N GLY A 226 10.23 13.43 18.50
CA GLY A 226 9.70 14.60 19.20
C GLY A 226 9.50 15.81 18.31
N THR A 227 9.33 15.57 17.02
CA THR A 227 8.97 16.61 16.05
C THR A 227 7.67 16.25 15.34
N VAL A 228 6.87 17.28 15.05
CA VAL A 228 5.83 17.21 14.03
C VAL A 228 6.30 18.02 12.83
N ARG A 229 6.30 17.43 11.64
CA ARG A 229 6.83 18.05 10.43
C ARG A 229 5.74 18.25 9.40
N ALA A 230 5.79 19.37 8.68
CA ALA A 230 4.87 19.67 7.60
C ALA A 230 5.62 19.77 6.26
N PHE A 231 5.21 18.93 5.32
CA PHE A 231 5.79 18.80 3.99
C PHE A 231 4.89 19.44 2.95
N ASP A 232 5.46 20.31 2.11
CA ASP A 232 4.78 20.89 0.96
C ASP A 232 4.86 19.91 -0.23
N LEU A 233 3.72 19.55 -0.81
CA LEU A 233 3.63 18.60 -1.93
C LEU A 233 3.92 19.23 -3.29
N ASN A 234 3.93 20.56 -3.39
CA ASN A 234 4.29 21.23 -4.65
C ASN A 234 5.82 21.37 -4.78
N ARG A 235 6.51 21.55 -3.65
CA ARG A 235 7.96 21.81 -3.61
C ARG A 235 8.77 20.68 -2.99
N TYR A 236 8.11 19.64 -2.48
CA TYR A 236 8.70 18.48 -1.82
C TYR A 236 9.74 18.82 -0.77
N LYS A 237 9.43 19.82 0.05
CA LYS A 237 10.30 20.25 1.15
C LYS A 237 9.52 20.32 2.44
N ASN A 238 10.20 20.02 3.54
CA ASN A 238 9.70 20.39 4.84
C ASN A 238 9.75 21.91 4.99
N PHE A 239 8.59 22.52 5.24
CA PHE A 239 8.49 23.96 5.44
C PHE A 239 8.24 24.34 6.90
N ARG A 240 7.86 23.38 7.76
CA ARG A 240 7.69 23.58 9.20
C ARG A 240 8.12 22.37 10.01
N VAL A 241 8.98 22.62 10.98
CA VAL A 241 9.25 21.70 12.10
C VAL A 241 8.62 22.31 13.34
N LEU A 242 7.65 21.60 13.91
CA LEU A 242 6.96 21.96 15.13
C LEU A 242 7.58 21.14 16.27
N THR A 243 8.11 21.85 17.26
CA THR A 243 8.74 21.26 18.43
C THR A 243 8.10 21.81 19.70
N THR A 244 8.32 21.09 20.79
CA THR A 244 7.99 21.53 22.15
C THR A 244 9.23 22.09 22.85
N PRO A 245 9.06 22.97 23.86
CA PRO A 245 10.19 23.47 24.65
C PRO A 245 10.98 22.36 25.33
N GLU A 246 10.30 21.34 25.83
CA GLU A 246 10.89 20.10 26.33
C GLU A 246 10.71 19.02 25.27
N PRO A 247 11.72 18.18 25.00
CA PRO A 247 11.60 17.12 24.01
C PRO A 247 10.62 16.04 24.50
N THR A 248 9.57 15.79 23.73
CA THR A 248 8.50 14.83 24.08
C THR A 248 8.22 13.94 22.89
N GLN A 249 7.71 12.72 23.10
CA GLN A 249 7.43 11.80 22.00
C GLN A 249 5.95 11.88 21.59
N PHE A 250 5.68 12.03 20.29
CA PHE A 250 4.31 12.14 19.78
C PHE A 250 3.77 10.80 19.27
N LEU A 251 2.54 10.48 19.65
CA LEU A 251 1.86 9.24 19.26
C LEU A 251 0.71 9.50 18.27
N SER A 252 0.02 10.62 18.41
CA SER A 252 -1.15 10.98 17.60
C SER A 252 -1.04 12.40 17.04
N LEU A 253 -1.72 12.63 15.92
CA LEU A 253 -1.73 13.88 15.20
C LEU A 253 -3.16 14.17 14.74
N ALA A 254 -3.60 15.41 14.89
CA ALA A 254 -4.85 15.91 14.34
C ALA A 254 -4.65 17.33 13.78
N LEU A 255 -5.36 17.64 12.70
CA LEU A 255 -5.33 18.92 12.01
C LEU A 255 -6.75 19.47 11.89
N ASP A 256 -6.88 20.77 12.15
CA ASP A 256 -8.14 21.49 12.03
C ASP A 256 -8.66 21.51 10.57
N PRO A 257 -9.99 21.51 10.32
CA PRO A 257 -10.52 21.54 8.96
C PRO A 257 -10.11 22.77 8.13
N SER A 258 -9.71 23.88 8.76
CA SER A 258 -9.13 25.03 8.05
C SER A 258 -7.67 24.82 7.63
N GLY A 259 -6.99 23.83 8.21
CA GLY A 259 -5.57 23.57 8.02
C GLY A 259 -4.62 24.54 8.75
N GLN A 260 -5.14 25.39 9.65
CA GLN A 260 -4.31 26.39 10.34
C GLN A 260 -3.75 25.94 11.68
N VAL A 261 -4.46 25.04 12.37
CA VAL A 261 -4.11 24.59 13.73
C VAL A 261 -3.76 23.10 13.69
N VAL A 262 -2.60 22.77 14.25
CA VAL A 262 -2.08 21.40 14.37
C VAL A 262 -2.10 21.00 15.84
N CYS A 263 -2.58 19.81 16.12
CA CYS A 263 -2.55 19.22 17.46
C CYS A 263 -1.81 17.89 17.45
N ALA A 264 -0.96 17.66 18.44
CA ALA A 264 -0.30 16.36 18.63
C ALA A 264 -0.38 15.92 20.09
N GLY A 265 -0.63 14.63 20.27
CA GLY A 265 -0.75 13.99 21.57
C GLY A 265 0.57 13.32 21.93
N SER A 266 1.08 13.62 23.11
CA SER A 266 2.33 13.06 23.59
C SER A 266 2.12 11.83 24.48
N MET A 267 3.14 10.97 24.50
CA MET A 267 3.20 9.80 25.38
C MET A 267 3.68 10.15 26.79
N ASP A 268 4.65 11.05 26.89
CA ASP A 268 5.18 11.58 28.15
C ASP A 268 5.74 12.99 27.86
N PRO A 269 5.21 14.06 28.49
CA PRO A 269 4.07 14.11 29.42
C PRO A 269 2.74 13.85 28.69
N PHE A 270 1.62 13.74 29.42
CA PHE A 270 0.30 13.38 28.87
C PHE A 270 -0.51 14.55 28.29
N ASN A 271 0.17 15.52 27.69
CA ASN A 271 -0.48 16.74 27.19
C ASN A 271 -0.84 16.62 25.71
N VAL A 272 -1.75 17.51 25.27
CA VAL A 272 -1.98 17.78 23.86
C VAL A 272 -1.39 19.13 23.52
N TYR A 273 -0.46 19.16 22.59
CA TYR A 273 0.20 20.38 22.15
C TYR A 273 -0.51 20.94 20.92
N VAL A 274 -0.73 22.26 20.91
CA VAL A 274 -1.43 22.98 19.84
C VAL A 274 -0.48 23.99 19.23
N TRP A 275 -0.29 23.93 17.91
CA TRP A 275 0.52 24.87 17.15
C TRP A 275 -0.29 25.55 16.07
N SER A 276 0.11 26.77 15.74
CA SER A 276 -0.33 27.43 14.51
C SER A 276 0.62 27.04 13.37
N LEU A 277 0.09 26.44 12.30
CA LEU A 277 0.88 25.99 11.14
C LEU A 277 1.53 27.16 10.40
N GLN A 278 0.84 28.31 10.34
CA GLN A 278 1.34 29.51 9.65
C GLN A 278 2.53 30.13 10.37
N THR A 279 2.49 30.21 11.70
CA THR A 279 3.56 30.83 12.50
C THR A 279 4.64 29.83 12.92
N GLY A 280 4.28 28.56 13.05
CA GLY A 280 5.10 27.49 13.62
C GLY A 280 5.27 27.59 15.13
N ARG A 281 4.52 28.47 15.81
CA ARG A 281 4.62 28.66 17.26
C ARG A 281 3.62 27.78 17.98
N LEU A 282 4.05 27.28 19.14
CA LEU A 282 3.17 26.63 20.11
C LEU A 282 2.19 27.70 20.64
N THR A 283 0.90 27.49 20.40
CA THR A 283 -0.16 28.40 20.84
C THR A 283 -0.66 28.02 22.22
N ASP A 284 -0.89 26.74 22.46
CA ASP A 284 -1.47 26.24 23.70
C ASP A 284 -0.97 24.82 24.03
N VAL A 285 -1.04 24.48 25.32
CA VAL A 285 -0.83 23.14 25.86
C VAL A 285 -2.07 22.75 26.64
N LEU A 286 -2.82 21.77 26.15
CA LEU A 286 -4.01 21.26 26.81
C LEU A 286 -3.59 20.17 27.78
N SER A 287 -3.74 20.46 29.08
CA SER A 287 -3.48 19.54 30.17
C SER A 287 -4.78 19.07 30.81
N GLY A 288 -4.79 17.83 31.30
CA GLY A 288 -5.95 17.24 31.95
C GLY A 288 -5.96 15.72 31.91
N HIS A 289 -5.33 15.12 30.89
CA HIS A 289 -5.16 13.67 30.84
C HIS A 289 -4.17 13.17 31.89
N THR A 290 -4.50 12.04 32.50
CA THR A 290 -3.65 11.35 33.49
C THR A 290 -2.95 10.13 32.91
N GLY A 291 -3.04 9.93 31.59
CA GLY A 291 -2.36 8.87 30.86
C GLY A 291 -2.08 9.26 29.40
N PRO A 292 -1.26 8.48 28.67
CA PRO A 292 -0.85 8.79 27.30
C PRO A 292 -2.02 9.10 26.36
N VAL A 293 -1.86 10.11 25.50
CA VAL A 293 -2.88 10.48 24.51
C VAL A 293 -2.70 9.63 23.26
N THR A 294 -3.58 8.64 23.09
CA THR A 294 -3.48 7.61 22.05
C THR A 294 -3.96 8.07 20.69
N SER A 295 -5.02 8.87 20.65
CA SER A 295 -5.67 9.29 19.41
C SER A 295 -6.25 10.69 19.54
N LEU A 296 -6.16 11.44 18.46
CA LEU A 296 -6.74 12.76 18.31
C LEU A 296 -7.56 12.79 17.03
N SER A 297 -8.69 13.47 17.06
CA SER A 297 -9.49 13.75 15.85
C SER A 297 -10.14 15.11 16.00
N PHE A 298 -10.12 15.91 14.94
CA PHE A 298 -10.93 17.14 14.88
C PHE A 298 -12.32 16.83 14.35
N SER A 299 -13.30 17.62 14.77
CA SER A 299 -14.61 17.64 14.14
C SER A 299 -14.48 18.16 12.70
N PRO A 300 -15.22 17.60 11.74
CA PRO A 300 -15.17 18.03 10.34
C PRO A 300 -15.78 19.44 10.16
N SER A 301 -15.45 20.12 9.06
CA SER A 301 -15.90 21.50 8.77
C SER A 301 -17.42 21.70 8.73
N SER A 302 -18.21 20.62 8.69
CA SER A 302 -19.68 20.67 8.76
C SER A 302 -20.20 20.98 10.16
N SER A 303 -19.38 20.87 11.22
CA SER A 303 -19.80 21.22 12.57
C SER A 303 -19.80 22.73 12.76
N ALA A 304 -20.82 23.24 13.47
CA ALA A 304 -20.95 24.67 13.77
C ALA A 304 -19.76 25.22 14.57
N GLU A 305 -19.11 24.38 15.36
CA GLU A 305 -17.89 24.70 16.11
C GLU A 305 -16.80 23.64 15.86
N PRO A 306 -15.54 24.05 15.67
CA PRO A 306 -14.39 23.14 15.60
C PRO A 306 -14.03 22.61 17.00
N ILE A 307 -14.34 21.34 17.24
CA ILE A 307 -14.08 20.63 18.49
C ILE A 307 -12.97 19.61 18.24
N LEU A 308 -11.99 19.55 19.13
CA LEU A 308 -10.96 18.51 19.15
C LEU A 308 -11.35 17.41 20.14
N ALA A 309 -11.37 16.16 19.72
CA ALA A 309 -11.51 15.01 20.61
C ALA A 309 -10.14 14.38 20.89
N SER A 310 -9.83 14.12 22.16
CA SER A 310 -8.64 13.40 22.59
C SER A 310 -9.00 12.15 23.37
N ALA A 311 -8.44 11.02 22.97
CA ALA A 311 -8.54 9.75 23.68
C ALA A 311 -7.26 9.44 24.44
N SER A 312 -7.41 8.81 25.60
CA SER A 312 -6.31 8.45 26.47
C SER A 312 -6.53 7.13 27.18
N TRP A 313 -5.43 6.57 27.67
CA TRP A 313 -5.43 5.43 28.60
C TRP A 313 -5.94 5.77 30.00
N ASP A 314 -6.28 7.02 30.29
CA ASP A 314 -6.98 7.38 31.53
C ASP A 314 -8.48 7.00 31.56
N HIS A 315 -8.91 6.16 30.61
CA HIS A 315 -10.30 5.76 30.39
C HIS A 315 -11.24 6.92 30.02
N THR A 316 -10.72 8.05 29.54
CA THR A 316 -11.57 9.18 29.14
C THR A 316 -11.34 9.60 27.70
N VAL A 317 -12.42 10.09 27.09
CA VAL A 317 -12.35 10.96 25.91
C VAL A 317 -12.71 12.37 26.34
N ARG A 318 -11.84 13.34 26.01
CA ARG A 318 -12.09 14.76 26.28
C ARG A 318 -12.39 15.49 24.98
N LEU A 319 -13.36 16.39 25.04
CA LEU A 319 -13.74 17.29 23.96
C LEU A 319 -13.27 18.70 24.30
N TRP A 320 -12.46 19.28 23.42
CA TRP A 320 -11.83 20.59 23.59
C TRP A 320 -12.39 21.56 22.57
N ASN A 321 -12.91 22.68 23.03
CA ASN A 321 -13.23 23.80 22.18
C ASN A 321 -12.06 24.79 22.19
N LEU A 322 -11.28 24.82 21.09
CA LEU A 322 -10.08 25.65 20.99
C LEU A 322 -10.38 27.13 20.72
N PHE A 323 -11.58 27.44 20.23
CA PHE A 323 -11.92 28.77 19.71
C PHE A 323 -12.89 29.55 20.63
N ALA A 324 -13.48 28.90 21.63
CA ALA A 324 -14.33 29.56 22.61
C ALA A 324 -13.52 30.47 23.57
N SER A 325 -14.08 31.66 23.88
CA SER A 325 -13.45 32.69 24.71
C SER A 325 -13.16 32.26 26.16
N LYS A 326 -13.87 31.25 26.67
CA LYS A 326 -13.47 30.50 27.86
C LYS A 326 -13.01 29.13 27.36
N LYS A 327 -11.74 28.80 27.63
CA LYS A 327 -11.12 27.49 27.37
C LYS A 327 -11.80 26.41 28.22
N SER A 328 -13.07 26.15 27.93
CA SER A 328 -13.92 25.20 28.61
C SER A 328 -13.65 23.84 28.00
N PHE A 329 -13.11 22.94 28.81
CA PHE A 329 -13.30 21.52 28.55
C PHE A 329 -14.82 21.26 28.48
N ILE A 330 -15.26 20.47 27.52
CA ILE A 330 -16.55 19.79 27.61
C ILE A 330 -16.33 18.59 28.54
N GLU A 331 -17.37 18.22 29.29
CA GLU A 331 -17.35 17.13 30.27
C GLU A 331 -16.63 15.88 29.74
N PRO A 332 -15.73 15.26 30.53
CA PRO A 332 -15.01 14.08 30.09
C PRO A 332 -15.98 12.92 29.87
N LEU A 333 -15.97 12.35 28.67
CA LEU A 333 -16.72 11.14 28.36
C LEU A 333 -15.96 9.97 29.01
N ALA A 334 -16.53 9.42 30.08
CA ALA A 334 -15.91 8.36 30.85
C ALA A 334 -16.21 6.98 30.25
N HIS A 335 -15.17 6.14 30.17
CA HIS A 335 -15.24 4.76 29.68
C HIS A 335 -14.85 3.79 30.80
N PRO A 336 -15.27 2.51 30.70
CA PRO A 336 -14.89 1.50 31.71
C PRO A 336 -13.43 1.06 31.61
N THR A 337 -12.76 1.29 30.48
CA THR A 337 -11.39 0.86 30.18
C THR A 337 -10.69 1.83 29.23
N ASP A 338 -9.38 1.65 29.04
CA ASP A 338 -8.53 2.48 28.20
C ASP A 338 -9.11 2.72 26.81
N VAL A 339 -9.02 3.97 26.35
CA VAL A 339 -9.47 4.35 25.01
C VAL A 339 -8.26 4.32 24.06
N LEU A 340 -8.42 3.61 22.95
CA LEU A 340 -7.34 3.35 21.99
C LEU A 340 -7.41 4.25 20.76
N ALA A 341 -8.61 4.44 20.21
CA ALA A 341 -8.82 5.28 19.03
C ALA A 341 -10.15 6.03 19.10
N VAL A 342 -10.20 7.17 18.41
CA VAL A 342 -11.39 8.03 18.29
C VAL A 342 -11.52 8.51 16.86
N ALA A 343 -12.76 8.56 16.36
CA ALA A 343 -13.08 9.14 15.06
C ALA A 343 -14.39 9.94 15.14
N PHE A 344 -14.43 11.09 14.46
CA PHE A 344 -15.67 11.84 14.25
C PHE A 344 -16.43 11.31 13.05
N ARG A 345 -17.77 11.33 13.15
CA ARG A 345 -18.65 11.17 11.99
C ARG A 345 -18.48 12.41 11.07
N PRO A 346 -18.56 12.27 9.73
CA PRO A 346 -18.44 13.40 8.79
C PRO A 346 -19.40 14.59 9.04
N ASP A 347 -20.54 14.34 9.68
CA ASP A 347 -21.51 15.38 10.06
C ASP A 347 -21.11 16.15 11.34
N GLY A 348 -20.11 15.66 12.09
CA GLY A 348 -19.63 16.22 13.35
C GLY A 348 -20.56 16.05 14.56
N LYS A 349 -21.73 15.42 14.39
CA LYS A 349 -22.71 15.19 15.47
C LYS A 349 -22.36 14.01 16.38
N GLN A 350 -21.70 12.99 15.85
CA GLN A 350 -21.39 11.76 16.57
C GLN A 350 -19.88 11.51 16.61
N LEU A 351 -19.45 10.83 17.68
CA LEU A 351 -18.09 10.41 17.92
C LEU A 351 -18.05 8.89 18.19
N ALA A 352 -17.21 8.15 17.48
CA ALA A 352 -16.88 6.76 17.81
C ALA A 352 -15.60 6.71 18.63
N SER A 353 -15.60 5.86 19.67
CA SER A 353 -14.45 5.60 20.53
C SER A 353 -14.26 4.09 20.68
N THR A 354 -13.04 3.59 20.53
CA THR A 354 -12.72 2.17 20.73
C THR A 354 -12.00 1.97 22.05
N THR A 355 -12.39 0.92 22.76
CA THR A 355 -11.86 0.61 24.09
C THR A 355 -11.02 -0.67 24.08
N LEU A 356 -10.17 -0.83 25.09
CA LEU A 356 -9.36 -2.03 25.29
C LEU A 356 -10.21 -3.30 25.51
N ASN A 357 -11.45 -3.17 25.95
CA ASN A 357 -12.40 -4.28 26.06
C ASN A 357 -12.91 -4.82 24.71
N GLY A 358 -12.61 -4.13 23.60
CA GLY A 358 -13.09 -4.48 22.26
C GLY A 358 -14.47 -3.93 21.91
N ALA A 359 -15.02 -3.05 22.76
CA ALA A 359 -16.26 -2.34 22.48
C ALA A 359 -15.99 -1.03 21.72
N ILE A 360 -16.91 -0.69 20.83
CA ILE A 360 -16.96 0.59 20.10
C ILE A 360 -18.16 1.38 20.64
N ASN A 361 -17.89 2.48 21.34
CA ASN A 361 -18.91 3.33 21.93
C ASN A 361 -19.17 4.53 21.03
N ILE A 362 -20.44 4.79 20.74
CA ILE A 362 -20.92 5.92 19.93
C ILE A 362 -21.52 6.97 20.86
N TRP A 363 -21.01 8.19 20.78
CA TRP A 363 -21.38 9.32 21.62
C TRP A 363 -22.01 10.43 20.78
N ASP A 364 -23.00 11.12 21.35
CA ASP A 364 -23.43 12.42 20.84
C ASP A 364 -22.49 13.51 21.35
N VAL A 365 -22.02 14.35 20.44
CA VAL A 365 -21.06 15.42 20.75
C VAL A 365 -21.73 16.59 21.47
N LYS A 366 -23.03 16.84 21.23
CA LYS A 366 -23.73 17.98 21.83
C LYS A 366 -24.12 17.72 23.28
N ASP A 367 -24.72 16.56 23.52
CA ASP A 367 -25.27 16.20 24.82
C ASP A 367 -24.24 15.44 25.68
N GLY A 368 -23.17 14.90 25.08
CA GLY A 368 -22.18 14.08 25.77
C GLY A 368 -22.70 12.70 26.19
N GLU A 369 -23.87 12.31 25.69
CA GLU A 369 -24.51 11.04 26.03
C GLU A 369 -24.07 9.91 25.11
N GLN A 370 -24.05 8.70 25.64
CA GLN A 370 -23.75 7.49 24.88
C GLN A 370 -25.01 7.03 24.13
N VAL A 371 -24.99 7.13 22.79
CA VAL A 371 -26.09 6.73 21.92
C VAL A 371 -26.12 5.22 21.70
N GLY A 372 -24.95 4.59 21.64
CA GLY A 372 -24.85 3.18 21.25
C GLY A 372 -23.54 2.52 21.66
N THR A 373 -23.56 1.18 21.69
CA THR A 373 -22.38 0.35 21.97
C THR A 373 -22.38 -0.87 21.06
N ILE A 374 -21.27 -1.11 20.38
CA ILE A 374 -21.05 -2.31 19.57
C ILE A 374 -20.01 -3.18 20.28
N ASP A 375 -20.37 -4.40 20.67
CA ASP A 375 -19.43 -5.38 21.21
C ASP A 375 -18.74 -6.16 20.08
N GLY A 376 -17.54 -5.72 19.69
CA GLY A 376 -16.77 -6.36 18.63
C GLY A 376 -15.71 -7.35 19.12
N LYS A 377 -15.69 -7.70 20.42
CA LYS A 377 -14.65 -8.55 21.03
C LYS A 377 -14.55 -9.93 20.38
N ARG A 378 -15.69 -10.50 19.98
CA ARG A 378 -15.77 -11.80 19.28
C ARG A 378 -15.43 -11.66 17.80
N ASP A 379 -15.80 -10.53 17.20
CA ASP A 379 -15.65 -10.28 15.77
C ASP A 379 -14.18 -10.10 15.40
N ILE A 380 -13.42 -9.38 16.22
CA ILE A 380 -11.98 -9.12 16.00
C ILE A 380 -11.07 -10.25 16.48
N ALA A 381 -11.59 -11.25 17.21
CA ALA A 381 -10.76 -12.30 17.81
C ALA A 381 -9.82 -12.94 16.76
N GLY A 382 -8.52 -12.81 17.00
CA GLY A 382 -7.46 -13.22 16.07
C GLY A 382 -6.95 -14.64 16.28
N GLY A 383 -5.89 -14.99 15.53
CA GLY A 383 -5.22 -16.29 15.68
C GLY A 383 -4.28 -16.36 16.89
N ARG A 384 -3.68 -17.54 17.07
CA ARG A 384 -2.68 -17.83 18.09
C ARG A 384 -1.28 -17.61 17.50
N LYS A 385 -0.40 -17.00 18.29
CA LYS A 385 1.02 -16.86 17.92
C LYS A 385 1.82 -18.12 18.17
N GLU A 386 2.90 -18.34 17.44
CA GLU A 386 3.77 -19.50 17.62
C GLU A 386 4.36 -19.56 19.03
N GLY A 387 4.80 -18.40 19.55
CA GLY A 387 5.29 -18.26 20.93
C GLY A 387 4.20 -18.16 22.01
N ASP A 388 2.91 -18.09 21.65
CA ASP A 388 1.83 -17.99 22.63
C ASP A 388 1.58 -19.34 23.31
N ARG A 389 1.73 -19.37 24.64
CA ARG A 389 1.38 -20.53 25.48
C ARG A 389 -0.10 -20.69 25.75
N ILE A 390 -0.90 -19.68 25.43
CA ILE A 390 -2.36 -19.65 25.60
C ILE A 390 -3.07 -19.93 24.28
N THR A 391 -4.29 -20.47 24.36
CA THR A 391 -5.13 -20.67 23.17
C THR A 391 -5.59 -19.33 22.59
N ALA A 392 -5.85 -19.27 21.28
CA ALA A 392 -6.37 -18.08 20.62
C ALA A 392 -7.63 -17.52 21.31
N ALA A 393 -8.54 -18.43 21.72
CA ALA A 393 -9.78 -18.06 22.39
C ALA A 393 -9.56 -17.40 23.76
N ASN A 394 -8.46 -17.69 24.45
CA ASN A 394 -8.14 -17.08 25.76
C ASN A 394 -7.19 -15.88 25.63
N ASN A 395 -6.59 -15.67 24.46
CA ASN A 395 -5.73 -14.53 24.23
C ASN A 395 -6.56 -13.22 24.20
N GLN A 396 -6.27 -12.30 25.12
CA GLN A 396 -6.94 -11.00 25.21
C GLN A 396 -6.22 -9.92 24.40
N LEU A 397 -4.94 -10.13 24.04
CA LEU A 397 -4.12 -9.14 23.36
C LEU A 397 -4.60 -8.80 21.96
N THR A 398 -5.35 -9.69 21.31
CA THR A 398 -5.84 -9.51 19.93
C THR A 398 -7.30 -9.05 19.88
N LYS A 399 -7.97 -8.92 21.03
CA LYS A 399 -9.42 -8.73 21.13
C LYS A 399 -9.86 -7.28 21.31
N HIS A 400 -9.18 -6.35 20.64
CA HIS A 400 -9.49 -4.93 20.69
C HIS A 400 -9.15 -4.22 19.37
N PHE A 401 -9.83 -3.11 19.13
CA PHE A 401 -9.60 -2.26 17.96
C PHE A 401 -8.65 -1.12 18.31
N THR A 402 -7.55 -1.02 17.58
CA THR A 402 -6.55 0.05 17.73
C THR A 402 -6.78 1.21 16.78
N SER A 403 -7.64 1.04 15.78
CA SER A 403 -7.96 2.07 14.80
C SER A 403 -9.42 1.97 14.38
N VAL A 404 -10.05 3.12 14.21
CA VAL A 404 -11.45 3.25 13.79
C VAL A 404 -11.59 4.41 12.81
N CYS A 405 -12.45 4.27 11.81
CA CYS A 405 -12.72 5.29 10.82
C CYS A 405 -14.19 5.23 10.38
N TYR A 406 -14.87 6.37 10.32
CA TYR A 406 -16.19 6.46 9.70
C TYR A 406 -16.06 6.48 8.17
N SER A 407 -17.07 5.95 7.49
CA SER A 407 -17.23 6.16 6.06
C SER A 407 -17.49 7.63 5.74
N ALA A 408 -17.28 8.01 4.48
CA ALA A 408 -17.42 9.40 4.03
C ALA A 408 -18.85 9.95 4.12
N ASP A 409 -19.86 9.08 4.11
CA ASP A 409 -21.29 9.34 4.33
C ASP A 409 -21.71 9.18 5.81
N GLY A 410 -20.85 8.59 6.66
CA GLY A 410 -21.10 8.40 8.08
C GLY A 410 -22.01 7.23 8.46
N SER A 411 -22.46 6.43 7.49
CA SER A 411 -23.35 5.27 7.72
C SER A 411 -22.61 4.04 8.23
N LEU A 412 -21.32 3.90 7.88
CA LEU A 412 -20.48 2.75 8.21
C LEU A 412 -19.32 3.15 9.12
N LEU A 413 -18.85 2.16 9.88
CA LEU A 413 -17.71 2.27 10.77
C LEU A 413 -16.76 1.11 10.48
N LEU A 414 -15.53 1.44 10.09
CA LEU A 414 -14.45 0.50 9.84
C LEU A 414 -13.56 0.43 11.07
N ALA A 415 -13.34 -0.76 11.58
CA ALA A 415 -12.52 -0.99 12.77
C ALA A 415 -11.46 -2.06 12.50
N GLY A 416 -10.21 -1.73 12.84
CA GLY A 416 -9.04 -2.59 12.71
C GLY A 416 -8.24 -2.65 14.01
N GLY A 417 -7.42 -3.67 14.17
CA GLY A 417 -6.66 -3.88 15.40
C GLY A 417 -5.49 -4.82 15.25
N ARG A 418 -5.01 -5.33 16.39
CA ARG A 418 -3.97 -6.36 16.47
C ARG A 418 -4.55 -7.75 16.19
N SER A 419 -5.10 -7.91 15.00
CA SER A 419 -5.72 -9.15 14.54
C SER A 419 -5.60 -9.27 13.02
N LYS A 420 -5.87 -10.48 12.52
CA LYS A 420 -6.00 -10.76 11.08
C LYS A 420 -7.28 -10.22 10.45
N PHE A 421 -8.20 -9.69 11.26
CA PHE A 421 -9.51 -9.26 10.80
C PHE A 421 -9.67 -7.74 10.81
N VAL A 422 -10.39 -7.23 9.81
CA VAL A 422 -10.96 -5.88 9.79
C VAL A 422 -12.47 -6.00 9.69
N CYS A 423 -13.18 -5.25 10.52
CA CYS A 423 -14.65 -5.32 10.61
C CYS A 423 -15.28 -4.02 10.11
N ILE A 424 -16.36 -4.16 9.33
CA ILE A 424 -17.24 -3.05 8.94
C ILE A 424 -18.56 -3.22 9.67
N TYR A 425 -18.92 -2.21 10.45
CA TYR A 425 -20.18 -2.11 11.16
C TYR A 425 -21.08 -1.06 10.52
N ALA A 426 -22.38 -1.28 10.54
CA ALA A 426 -23.36 -0.25 10.24
C ALA A 426 -23.72 0.49 11.54
N VAL A 427 -23.68 1.83 11.49
CA VAL A 427 -23.77 2.69 12.69
C VAL A 427 -25.18 2.72 13.25
N GLU A 428 -26.20 2.89 12.41
CA GLU A 428 -27.60 2.96 12.84
C GLU A 428 -28.12 1.63 13.41
N PRO A 429 -28.03 0.49 12.71
CA PRO A 429 -28.47 -0.80 13.25
C PRO A 429 -27.48 -1.43 14.24
N GLN A 430 -26.26 -0.89 14.39
CA GLN A 430 -25.21 -1.40 15.28
C GLN A 430 -24.83 -2.88 15.03
N ILE A 431 -24.90 -3.32 13.77
CA ILE A 431 -24.58 -4.69 13.35
C ILE A 431 -23.27 -4.76 12.57
N LEU A 432 -22.59 -5.90 12.66
CA LEU A 432 -21.49 -6.24 11.79
C LEU A 432 -22.04 -6.54 10.38
N LEU A 433 -21.63 -5.74 9.38
CA LEU A 433 -21.97 -6.01 7.98
C LEU A 433 -21.03 -7.05 7.39
N LYS A 434 -19.72 -6.84 7.56
CA LYS A 434 -18.72 -7.69 6.92
C LYS A 434 -17.43 -7.73 7.71
N LYS A 435 -16.85 -8.93 7.74
CA LYS A 435 -15.56 -9.23 8.35
C LYS A 435 -14.58 -9.65 7.25
N PHE A 436 -13.48 -8.95 7.14
CA PHE A 436 -12.44 -9.18 6.14
C PHE A 436 -11.24 -9.83 6.80
N GLN A 437 -10.76 -10.94 6.26
CA GLN A 437 -9.46 -11.48 6.61
C GLN A 437 -8.39 -10.77 5.75
N ILE A 438 -7.44 -10.15 6.43
CA ILE A 438 -6.38 -9.33 5.82
C ILE A 438 -5.43 -10.19 4.99
N SER A 439 -4.98 -11.32 5.57
CA SER A 439 -3.99 -12.20 4.95
C SER A 439 -4.30 -13.67 5.22
N HIS A 440 -3.94 -14.51 4.23
CA HIS A 440 -3.94 -15.96 4.30
C HIS A 440 -2.52 -16.55 4.36
N ASN A 441 -1.49 -15.70 4.41
CA ASN A 441 -0.10 -16.10 4.30
C ASN A 441 0.46 -16.71 5.60
N LEU A 442 0.57 -18.03 5.66
CA LEU A 442 1.04 -18.77 6.84
C LEU A 442 2.48 -18.47 7.28
N SER A 443 3.27 -17.69 6.52
CA SER A 443 4.58 -17.20 7.00
C SER A 443 4.43 -16.15 8.11
N LEU A 444 3.25 -15.55 8.25
CA LEU A 444 2.96 -14.57 9.28
C LEU A 444 2.27 -15.24 10.47
N ASP A 445 2.62 -14.72 11.64
CA ASP A 445 2.12 -15.23 12.90
C ASP A 445 0.73 -14.65 13.23
N GLY A 446 -0.09 -15.42 13.93
CA GLY A 446 -1.45 -15.00 14.33
C GLY A 446 -2.54 -15.16 13.25
N ILE A 447 -2.28 -15.88 12.15
CA ILE A 447 -3.31 -16.24 11.16
C ILE A 447 -4.13 -17.44 11.61
N LEU A 448 -3.45 -18.50 12.04
CA LEU A 448 -4.11 -19.74 12.47
C LEU A 448 -4.59 -19.59 13.91
N GLU A 449 -5.84 -19.95 14.16
CA GLU A 449 -6.37 -20.01 15.53
C GLU A 449 -5.89 -21.26 16.28
N LYS A 450 -5.68 -22.34 15.52
CA LYS A 450 -5.15 -23.62 15.99
C LYS A 450 -3.89 -23.93 15.18
N LEU A 451 -2.75 -23.95 15.87
CA LEU A 451 -1.47 -24.33 15.28
C LEU A 451 -1.42 -25.85 15.08
N ASN A 452 -0.63 -26.28 14.10
CA ASN A 452 -0.45 -27.70 13.81
C ASN A 452 0.46 -28.35 14.87
N ASN A 453 -0.04 -29.37 15.56
CA ASN A 453 0.73 -30.10 16.57
C ASN A 453 2.00 -30.76 16.02
N LYS A 454 2.07 -31.02 14.70
CA LYS A 454 3.27 -31.55 14.03
C LYS A 454 4.50 -30.64 14.18
N ASN A 455 4.27 -29.33 14.32
CA ASN A 455 5.35 -28.35 14.44
C ASN A 455 5.82 -28.17 15.90
N VAL A 456 5.15 -28.78 16.87
CA VAL A 456 5.50 -28.70 18.29
C VAL A 456 6.48 -29.84 18.62
N THR A 457 7.68 -29.49 19.06
CA THR A 457 8.70 -30.48 19.46
C THR A 457 8.72 -30.66 20.99
N GLU A 458 9.40 -31.70 21.47
CA GLU A 458 9.58 -31.96 22.91
C GLU A 458 10.32 -30.84 23.65
N SER A 459 11.15 -30.07 22.93
CA SER A 459 11.86 -28.91 23.47
C SER A 459 10.93 -27.73 23.80
N GLY A 460 9.67 -27.78 23.33
CA GLY A 460 8.71 -26.69 23.44
C GLY A 460 8.90 -25.57 22.42
N LEU A 461 10.03 -25.56 21.67
CA LEU A 461 10.23 -24.72 20.50
C LEU A 461 9.52 -25.31 19.31
N SER A 462 9.05 -24.43 18.43
CA SER A 462 8.53 -24.91 17.15
C SER A 462 9.66 -25.39 16.25
N LYS A 463 9.31 -26.27 15.30
CA LYS A 463 10.26 -26.68 14.25
C LYS A 463 10.85 -25.45 13.53
N THR A 464 10.05 -24.44 13.26
CA THR A 464 10.44 -23.20 12.58
C THR A 464 11.47 -22.40 13.38
N GLU A 465 11.29 -22.31 14.70
CA GLU A 465 12.22 -21.63 15.60
C GLU A 465 13.57 -22.37 15.67
N LEU A 466 13.54 -23.70 15.73
CA LEU A 466 14.74 -24.55 15.72
C LEU A 466 15.53 -24.41 14.41
N ASP A 467 14.84 -24.50 13.27
CA ASP A 467 15.46 -24.37 11.94
C ASP A 467 16.10 -22.98 11.78
N ALA A 468 15.43 -21.92 12.26
CA ALA A 468 15.97 -20.56 12.22
C ALA A 468 17.25 -20.37 13.07
N HIS A 469 17.41 -21.12 14.17
CA HIS A 469 18.63 -21.10 14.97
C HIS A 469 19.80 -21.82 14.28
N LEU A 470 19.51 -22.82 13.43
CA LEU A 470 20.52 -23.54 12.66
C LEU A 470 21.00 -22.71 11.45
N ASP A 471 20.08 -22.09 10.72
CA ASP A 471 20.41 -21.24 9.56
C ASP A 471 21.31 -20.04 9.92
N ASP A 472 21.13 -19.47 11.12
CA ASP A 472 21.96 -18.37 11.63
C ASP A 472 23.43 -18.78 11.80
N SER A 473 23.74 -20.09 11.81
CA SER A 473 25.11 -20.61 11.92
C SER A 473 25.82 -20.84 10.57
N GLU A 474 25.08 -21.02 9.46
CA GLU A 474 25.65 -21.39 8.16
C GLU A 474 25.58 -20.30 7.07
N ALA A 475 24.59 -19.39 7.10
CA ALA A 475 24.23 -18.63 5.90
C ALA A 475 24.83 -17.22 5.74
N SER A 476 25.42 -16.61 6.79
CA SER A 476 26.05 -15.30 6.62
C SER A 476 27.23 -15.13 7.55
N GLY A 477 28.39 -14.69 7.04
CA GLY A 477 29.54 -14.26 7.85
C GLY A 477 29.28 -12.97 8.65
N ARG A 478 28.04 -12.72 9.09
CA ARG A 478 27.66 -11.68 10.02
C ARG A 478 27.28 -12.35 11.34
N ASN A 479 27.92 -11.90 12.41
CA ASN A 479 27.77 -12.43 13.75
C ASN A 479 26.29 -12.52 14.15
N ALA A 480 25.87 -13.71 14.58
CA ALA A 480 24.54 -14.05 15.12
C ALA A 480 24.17 -13.30 16.43
N GLY A 481 24.74 -12.10 16.67
CA GLY A 481 24.64 -11.34 17.91
C GLY A 481 24.10 -9.91 17.77
N ASP A 482 23.66 -9.49 16.58
CA ASP A 482 23.22 -8.10 16.34
C ASP A 482 21.75 -7.84 16.74
N SER A 483 21.02 -8.87 17.19
CA SER A 483 19.66 -8.71 17.71
C SER A 483 19.68 -8.43 19.22
N LEU A 484 19.24 -7.24 19.61
CA LEU A 484 19.05 -6.89 21.02
C LEU A 484 17.93 -7.74 21.64
N VAL A 485 18.25 -8.44 22.73
CA VAL A 485 17.29 -9.26 23.47
C VAL A 485 16.19 -8.38 24.05
N GLY A 486 14.93 -8.75 23.80
CA GLY A 486 13.75 -8.03 24.32
C GLY A 486 13.27 -6.84 23.49
N ALA A 487 13.93 -6.52 22.38
CA ALA A 487 13.48 -5.48 21.46
C ALA A 487 12.19 -5.93 20.72
N LYS A 488 11.04 -5.34 21.10
CA LYS A 488 9.73 -5.65 20.48
C LYS A 488 9.42 -4.81 19.24
N ARG A 489 10.07 -3.65 19.10
CA ARG A 489 10.03 -2.82 17.88
C ARG A 489 11.40 -2.92 17.25
N ALA A 490 11.46 -3.25 15.96
CA ALA A 490 12.74 -3.25 15.26
C ALA A 490 13.15 -1.80 15.04
N VAL A 491 14.12 -1.35 15.83
CA VAL A 491 14.75 -0.04 15.68
C VAL A 491 15.89 -0.13 14.66
N ASP A 492 16.51 -1.31 14.50
CA ASP A 492 17.70 -1.49 13.66
C ASP A 492 17.45 -2.27 12.36
N PRO A 493 17.97 -1.78 11.21
CA PRO A 493 17.96 -2.49 9.92
C PRO A 493 18.69 -3.85 9.93
N GLY A 494 19.51 -4.11 10.95
CA GLY A 494 20.25 -5.37 11.15
C GLY A 494 19.47 -6.42 11.96
N SER A 495 18.46 -6.01 12.73
CA SER A 495 17.65 -6.93 13.52
C SER A 495 16.73 -7.75 12.61
N ARG A 496 16.99 -9.06 12.50
CA ARG A 496 16.10 -9.99 11.78
C ARG A 496 14.83 -10.13 12.62
N ARG A 497 13.71 -9.65 12.10
CA ARG A 497 12.39 -9.89 12.70
C ARG A 497 12.04 -11.36 12.50
N LYS A 498 12.26 -12.19 13.52
CA LYS A 498 11.72 -13.55 13.53
C LYS A 498 10.20 -13.45 13.78
N ASN A 499 9.41 -14.09 12.92
CA ASN A 499 7.96 -14.24 13.03
C ASN A 499 7.17 -12.90 13.11
N MET A 500 6.93 -12.29 11.94
CA MET A 500 6.09 -11.09 11.80
C MET A 500 4.63 -11.42 12.15
N GLU A 501 4.00 -10.62 13.00
CA GLU A 501 2.57 -10.79 13.35
C GLU A 501 1.65 -10.17 12.29
N VAL A 502 0.49 -10.76 12.05
CA VAL A 502 -0.57 -10.10 11.26
C VAL A 502 -1.32 -9.11 12.13
N LEU A 503 -1.29 -7.85 11.72
CA LEU A 503 -2.09 -6.79 12.32
C LEU A 503 -2.44 -5.70 11.31
N SER A 504 -3.44 -4.90 11.65
CA SER A 504 -3.74 -3.62 11.01
C SER A 504 -3.49 -2.49 12.00
N LYS A 505 -2.49 -1.63 11.77
CA LYS A 505 -2.23 -0.49 12.68
C LYS A 505 -3.16 0.69 12.42
N ALA A 506 -3.50 0.94 11.16
CA ALA A 506 -4.41 2.01 10.76
C ALA A 506 -5.41 1.52 9.69
N VAL A 507 -6.67 1.94 9.80
CA VAL A 507 -7.73 1.70 8.81
C VAL A 507 -8.39 3.00 8.41
N LEU A 508 -8.69 3.16 7.12
CA LEU A 508 -9.15 4.43 6.55
C LEU A 508 -10.13 4.19 5.41
N PHE A 509 -11.21 4.95 5.37
CA PHE A 509 -12.00 5.06 4.14
C PHE A 509 -11.36 6.05 3.18
N SER A 510 -11.50 5.77 1.87
CA SER A 510 -11.24 6.77 0.84
C SER A 510 -12.27 7.89 0.96
N PRO A 511 -11.87 9.17 0.83
CA PRO A 511 -12.82 10.29 0.81
C PRO A 511 -13.85 10.23 -0.33
N THR A 512 -13.58 9.42 -1.36
CA THR A 512 -14.50 9.13 -2.47
C THR A 512 -15.55 8.05 -2.13
N GLY A 513 -15.44 7.39 -0.97
CA GLY A 513 -16.41 6.44 -0.43
C GLY A 513 -16.38 5.03 -1.04
N ARG A 514 -15.69 4.82 -2.17
CA ARG A 514 -15.72 3.54 -2.92
C ARG A 514 -14.65 2.53 -2.54
N ALA A 515 -13.69 2.94 -1.73
CA ALA A 515 -12.60 2.10 -1.29
C ALA A 515 -12.23 2.40 0.15
N TRP A 516 -11.55 1.47 0.79
CA TRP A 516 -10.89 1.66 2.07
C TRP A 516 -9.51 1.04 2.03
N ALA A 517 -8.60 1.54 2.87
CA ALA A 517 -7.25 1.02 3.01
C ALA A 517 -6.98 0.57 4.43
N ALA A 518 -6.13 -0.45 4.56
CA ALA A 518 -5.57 -0.89 5.83
C ALA A 518 -4.05 -0.93 5.73
N ALA A 519 -3.39 -0.27 6.68
CA ALA A 519 -1.95 -0.35 6.89
C ALA A 519 -1.65 -1.62 7.71
N THR A 520 -1.07 -2.61 7.06
CA THR A 520 -0.83 -3.95 7.60
C THR A 520 0.66 -4.27 7.62
N THR A 521 1.03 -5.42 8.19
CA THR A 521 2.42 -5.89 8.20
C THR A 521 2.93 -6.38 6.84
N GLU A 522 2.05 -6.82 5.94
CA GLU A 522 2.42 -7.15 4.56
C GLU A 522 2.60 -5.91 3.69
N GLY A 523 1.88 -4.84 4.02
CA GLY A 523 1.88 -3.60 3.28
C GLY A 523 0.56 -2.83 3.40
N LEU A 524 0.29 -1.98 2.42
CA LEU A 524 -0.94 -1.20 2.34
C LEU A 524 -1.95 -1.93 1.47
N LEU A 525 -2.98 -2.51 2.08
CA LEU A 525 -4.05 -3.16 1.34
C LEU A 525 -5.14 -2.14 1.02
N ILE A 526 -5.59 -2.09 -0.24
CA ILE A 526 -6.69 -1.24 -0.68
C ILE A 526 -7.81 -2.15 -1.18
N TYR A 527 -8.96 -2.07 -0.52
CA TYR A 527 -10.17 -2.78 -0.92
C TYR A 527 -11.10 -1.78 -1.61
N GLY A 528 -11.44 -2.03 -2.86
CA GLY A 528 -12.42 -1.26 -3.63
C GLY A 528 -13.69 -2.06 -3.87
N LEU A 529 -14.83 -1.37 -3.94
CA LEU A 529 -16.09 -1.97 -4.38
C LEU A 529 -16.11 -2.05 -5.92
N ASP A 530 -16.35 -3.24 -6.47
CA ASP A 530 -16.62 -3.43 -7.90
C ASP A 530 -18.11 -3.66 -8.11
N GLU A 531 -18.81 -2.62 -8.57
CA GLU A 531 -20.25 -2.66 -8.88
C GLU A 531 -20.56 -3.46 -10.15
N SER A 532 -19.57 -3.75 -11.01
CA SER A 532 -19.82 -4.42 -12.28
C SER A 532 -20.20 -5.90 -12.16
N LEU A 533 -19.89 -6.53 -11.02
CA LEU A 533 -20.09 -7.96 -10.78
C LEU A 533 -21.43 -8.26 -10.09
N ALA A 534 -22.05 -7.27 -9.45
CA ALA A 534 -23.29 -7.46 -8.69
C ALA A 534 -24.46 -6.81 -9.44
N PHE A 535 -25.49 -7.61 -9.73
CA PHE A 535 -26.75 -7.09 -10.23
C PHE A 535 -27.55 -6.54 -9.04
N ASP A 536 -27.61 -5.22 -8.92
CA ASP A 536 -28.30 -4.50 -7.84
C ASP A 536 -29.28 -3.47 -8.42
N PRO A 537 -30.45 -3.92 -8.91
CA PRO A 537 -31.44 -3.04 -9.50
C PRO A 537 -32.17 -2.22 -8.42
N PHE A 538 -32.76 -1.11 -8.81
CA PHE A 538 -33.57 -0.25 -7.97
C PHE A 538 -34.97 -0.12 -8.56
N GLU A 539 -35.99 -0.36 -7.72
CA GLU A 539 -37.41 -0.25 -8.08
C GLU A 539 -37.75 -0.92 -9.43
N LEU A 540 -37.28 -2.16 -9.64
CA LEU A 540 -37.41 -2.84 -10.93
C LEU A 540 -38.85 -3.28 -11.23
N ASP A 541 -39.35 -2.89 -12.40
CA ASP A 541 -40.64 -3.33 -12.97
C ASP A 541 -40.44 -4.36 -14.11
N GLU A 542 -41.48 -5.15 -14.40
CA GLU A 542 -41.46 -6.16 -15.47
C GLU A 542 -41.16 -5.58 -16.88
N ASP A 543 -41.53 -4.31 -17.10
CA ASP A 543 -41.31 -3.61 -18.37
C ASP A 543 -39.85 -3.11 -18.57
N ILE A 544 -39.03 -3.14 -17.52
CA ILE A 544 -37.67 -2.59 -17.52
C ILE A 544 -36.69 -3.71 -17.89
N THR A 545 -36.37 -3.80 -19.19
CA THR A 545 -35.39 -4.75 -19.73
C THR A 545 -34.36 -4.03 -20.59
N PRO A 546 -33.17 -4.61 -20.80
CA PRO A 546 -32.18 -4.06 -21.73
C PRO A 546 -32.75 -3.79 -23.13
N GLU A 547 -33.64 -4.67 -23.60
CA GLU A 547 -34.29 -4.54 -24.91
C GLU A 547 -35.23 -3.33 -24.94
N THR A 548 -36.09 -3.14 -23.93
CA THR A 548 -37.00 -1.98 -23.89
C THR A 548 -36.24 -0.67 -23.77
N ILE A 549 -35.11 -0.64 -23.04
CA ILE A 549 -34.21 0.51 -22.97
C ILE A 549 -33.63 0.84 -24.36
N THR A 550 -33.11 -0.15 -25.08
CA THR A 550 -32.56 0.10 -26.43
C THR A 550 -33.62 0.51 -27.44
N GLN A 551 -34.84 -0.02 -27.35
CA GLN A 551 -35.97 0.37 -28.20
C GLN A 551 -36.44 1.81 -27.91
N THR A 552 -36.55 2.21 -26.65
CA THR A 552 -36.93 3.59 -26.28
C THR A 552 -35.85 4.60 -26.67
N LEU A 553 -34.58 4.22 -26.56
CA LEU A 553 -33.47 5.02 -27.08
C LEU A 553 -33.55 5.19 -28.60
N ALA A 554 -33.91 4.13 -29.35
CA ALA A 554 -34.14 4.21 -30.79
C ALA A 554 -35.34 5.11 -31.15
N ARG A 555 -36.37 5.16 -30.30
CA ARG A 555 -37.52 6.08 -30.41
C ARG A 555 -37.20 7.53 -30.03
N ARG A 556 -35.97 7.83 -29.59
CA ARG A 556 -35.51 9.15 -29.12
C ARG A 556 -36.21 9.64 -27.85
N GLU A 557 -36.74 8.73 -27.04
CA GLU A 557 -37.29 9.03 -25.71
C GLU A 557 -36.17 8.99 -24.65
N TYR A 558 -35.23 9.94 -24.73
CA TYR A 558 -33.98 9.91 -23.95
C TYR A 558 -34.18 9.90 -22.44
N ALA A 559 -35.10 10.73 -21.91
CA ALA A 559 -35.36 10.81 -20.48
C ALA A 559 -35.90 9.48 -19.92
N ARG A 560 -36.86 8.87 -20.62
CA ARG A 560 -37.42 7.57 -20.23
C ARG A 560 -36.38 6.47 -20.31
N ALA A 561 -35.61 6.41 -21.39
CA ALA A 561 -34.54 5.43 -21.57
C ALA A 561 -33.48 5.52 -20.45
N LEU A 562 -33.09 6.74 -20.06
CA LEU A 562 -32.12 6.95 -18.99
C LEU A 562 -32.67 6.55 -17.62
N VAL A 563 -33.92 6.92 -17.31
CA VAL A 563 -34.56 6.52 -16.05
C VAL A 563 -34.65 4.99 -15.95
N MET A 564 -35.12 4.30 -17.00
CA MET A 564 -35.18 2.84 -17.01
C MET A 564 -33.79 2.19 -16.85
N ALA A 565 -32.75 2.77 -17.47
CA ALA A 565 -31.38 2.29 -17.29
C ALA A 565 -30.87 2.47 -15.85
N LEU A 566 -31.23 3.57 -15.19
CA LEU A 566 -30.87 3.83 -13.78
C LEU A 566 -31.59 2.89 -12.79
N HIS A 567 -32.79 2.43 -13.12
CA HIS A 567 -33.50 1.39 -12.37
C HIS A 567 -32.79 0.04 -12.50
N LEU A 568 -32.45 -0.37 -13.73
CA LEU A 568 -31.74 -1.62 -13.95
C LEU A 568 -30.31 -1.61 -13.35
N ASN A 569 -29.72 -0.41 -13.21
CA ASN A 569 -28.42 -0.17 -12.60
C ASN A 569 -27.23 -0.86 -13.29
N GLU A 570 -27.35 -1.11 -14.59
CA GLU A 570 -26.24 -1.65 -15.38
C GLU A 570 -25.41 -0.51 -16.00
N GLU A 571 -24.17 -0.37 -15.52
CA GLU A 571 -23.24 0.67 -15.99
C GLU A 571 -23.13 0.80 -17.52
N PRO A 572 -22.97 -0.28 -18.33
CA PRO A 572 -22.85 -0.14 -19.77
C PRO A 572 -24.13 0.38 -20.43
N LEU A 573 -25.31 0.00 -19.90
CA LEU A 573 -26.59 0.47 -20.42
C LEU A 573 -26.84 1.93 -20.07
N ILE A 574 -26.54 2.34 -18.83
CA ILE A 574 -26.65 3.76 -18.45
C ILE A 574 -25.67 4.60 -19.28
N ALA A 575 -24.43 4.14 -19.47
CA ALA A 575 -23.46 4.83 -20.33
C ALA A 575 -23.96 4.98 -21.77
N ARG A 576 -24.53 3.91 -22.34
CA ARG A 576 -25.14 3.94 -23.68
C ARG A 576 -26.31 4.92 -23.76
N CYS A 577 -27.13 5.00 -22.71
CA CYS A 577 -28.22 5.98 -22.64
C CYS A 577 -27.70 7.41 -22.56
N VAL A 578 -26.69 7.67 -21.72
CA VAL A 578 -26.07 8.99 -21.56
C VAL A 578 -25.41 9.44 -22.86
N GLU A 579 -24.60 8.60 -23.49
CA GLU A 579 -23.91 8.90 -24.77
C GLU A 579 -24.88 8.98 -25.96
N GLY A 580 -26.06 8.35 -25.87
CA GLY A 580 -27.11 8.45 -26.87
C GLY A 580 -27.86 9.79 -26.87
N VAL A 581 -27.72 10.62 -25.82
CA VAL A 581 -28.39 11.92 -25.71
C VAL A 581 -27.66 12.99 -26.52
N PRO A 582 -28.33 13.68 -27.45
CA PRO A 582 -27.76 14.83 -28.13
C PRO A 582 -27.43 15.97 -27.18
N ILE A 583 -26.31 16.66 -27.41
CA ILE A 583 -25.80 17.76 -26.56
C ILE A 583 -26.87 18.82 -26.24
N ALA A 584 -27.65 19.22 -27.25
CA ALA A 584 -28.69 20.25 -27.08
C ALA A 584 -29.83 19.83 -26.12
N SER A 585 -30.04 18.53 -25.93
CA SER A 585 -31.11 17.99 -25.09
C SER A 585 -30.67 17.64 -23.67
N ILE A 586 -29.36 17.69 -23.37
CA ILE A 586 -28.80 17.36 -22.05
C ILE A 586 -29.48 18.16 -20.92
N PRO A 587 -29.66 19.50 -21.00
CA PRO A 587 -30.27 20.25 -19.92
C PRO A 587 -31.73 19.86 -19.67
N LEU A 588 -32.49 19.51 -20.71
CA LEU A 588 -33.87 19.06 -20.57
C LEU A 588 -33.93 17.70 -19.89
N VAL A 589 -33.09 16.75 -20.30
CA VAL A 589 -33.03 15.42 -19.68
C VAL A 589 -32.59 15.54 -18.21
N ALA A 590 -31.61 16.38 -17.92
CA ALA A 590 -31.15 16.65 -16.54
C ALA A 590 -32.29 17.18 -15.64
N GLN A 591 -33.15 18.07 -16.15
CA GLN A 591 -34.30 18.60 -15.40
C GLN A 591 -35.39 17.54 -15.12
N THR A 592 -35.55 16.56 -16.01
CA THR A 592 -36.58 15.51 -15.85
C THR A 592 -36.22 14.48 -14.78
N LEU A 593 -34.94 14.33 -14.46
CA LEU A 593 -34.46 13.44 -13.40
C LEU A 593 -34.79 14.07 -12.03
N ARG A 594 -35.94 13.72 -11.46
CA ARG A 594 -36.31 14.10 -10.09
C ARG A 594 -36.12 12.90 -9.16
N GLY A 595 -35.18 13.01 -8.22
CA GLY A 595 -34.93 12.01 -7.18
C GLY A 595 -33.45 11.88 -6.83
N ASP A 596 -33.15 11.93 -5.54
CA ASP A 596 -31.78 11.95 -5.00
C ASP A 596 -30.98 10.69 -5.37
N MET A 597 -31.63 9.52 -5.40
CA MET A 597 -30.96 8.24 -5.70
C MET A 597 -30.56 8.12 -7.17
N TYR A 598 -31.39 8.61 -8.10
CA TYR A 598 -31.06 8.67 -9.53
C TYR A 598 -29.88 9.61 -9.79
N LEU A 599 -29.87 10.74 -9.09
CA LEU A 599 -28.81 11.73 -9.18
C LEU A 599 -27.47 11.18 -8.70
N GLN A 600 -27.45 10.50 -7.55
CA GLN A 600 -26.23 9.89 -7.02
C GLN A 600 -25.62 8.89 -8.01
N ARG A 601 -26.42 7.97 -8.55
CA ARG A 601 -25.98 6.95 -9.51
C ARG A 601 -25.48 7.56 -10.81
N LEU A 602 -26.18 8.57 -11.33
CA LEU A 602 -25.74 9.30 -12.52
C LEU A 602 -24.41 10.02 -12.28
N LEU A 603 -24.26 10.74 -11.16
CA LEU A 603 -23.01 11.42 -10.81
C LEU A 603 -21.84 10.44 -10.65
N GLN A 604 -22.07 9.27 -10.05
CA GLN A 604 -21.09 8.20 -9.95
C GLN A 604 -20.63 7.68 -11.31
N LEU A 605 -21.58 7.47 -12.24
CA LEU A 605 -21.26 7.08 -13.61
C LEU A 605 -20.45 8.16 -14.31
N LEU A 606 -20.89 9.42 -14.22
CA LEU A 606 -20.20 10.56 -14.84
C LEU A 606 -18.76 10.67 -14.33
N ALA A 607 -18.54 10.55 -13.02
CA ALA A 607 -17.20 10.57 -12.42
C ALA A 607 -16.31 9.44 -12.96
N LYS A 608 -16.83 8.20 -13.01
CA LYS A 608 -16.09 7.01 -13.49
C LYS A 608 -15.79 7.09 -14.99
N ARG A 609 -16.75 7.54 -15.80
CA ARG A 609 -16.58 7.69 -17.25
C ARG A 609 -15.67 8.84 -17.61
N MET A 610 -15.68 9.92 -16.85
CA MET A 610 -14.76 11.04 -17.07
C MET A 610 -13.29 10.62 -16.88
N GLU A 611 -12.99 9.64 -16.01
CA GLU A 611 -11.60 9.15 -15.85
C GLU A 611 -11.13 8.25 -17.00
N ARG A 612 -12.03 7.50 -17.64
CA ARG A 612 -11.67 6.45 -18.63
C ARG A 612 -11.96 6.83 -20.08
N SER A 613 -12.95 7.69 -20.32
CA SER A 613 -13.44 7.98 -21.66
C SER A 613 -12.68 9.12 -22.34
N PRO A 614 -12.59 9.12 -23.68
CA PRO A 614 -12.02 10.22 -24.44
C PRO A 614 -12.99 11.40 -24.64
N HIS A 615 -14.28 11.26 -24.30
CA HIS A 615 -15.33 12.25 -24.55
C HIS A 615 -15.41 13.33 -23.44
N LEU A 616 -14.29 13.97 -23.11
CA LEU A 616 -14.20 14.87 -21.96
C LEU A 616 -15.23 16.02 -21.98
N GLU A 617 -15.34 16.75 -23.10
CA GLU A 617 -16.27 17.89 -23.22
C GLU A 617 -17.72 17.47 -22.99
N PHE A 618 -18.12 16.32 -23.55
CA PHE A 618 -19.47 15.78 -23.42
C PHE A 618 -19.83 15.47 -21.96
N TYR A 619 -18.94 14.79 -21.24
CA TYR A 619 -19.14 14.47 -19.83
C TYR A 619 -19.08 15.73 -18.93
N LEU A 620 -18.27 16.73 -19.30
CA LEU A 620 -18.26 18.03 -18.60
C LEU A 620 -19.59 18.77 -18.77
N GLN A 621 -20.15 18.82 -19.98
CA GLN A 621 -21.45 19.44 -20.23
C GLN A 621 -22.58 18.75 -19.45
N TRP A 622 -22.56 17.41 -19.39
CA TRP A 622 -23.46 16.64 -18.53
C TRP A 622 -23.32 17.02 -17.06
N SER A 623 -22.09 17.03 -16.54
CA SER A 623 -21.84 17.38 -15.13
C SER A 623 -22.31 18.80 -14.81
N LEU A 624 -22.07 19.76 -15.71
CA LEU A 624 -22.51 21.14 -15.57
C LEU A 624 -24.03 21.26 -15.59
N ALA A 625 -24.70 20.56 -16.52
CA ALA A 625 -26.17 20.57 -16.61
C ALA A 625 -26.81 20.02 -15.33
N VAL A 626 -26.31 18.88 -14.84
CA VAL A 626 -26.79 18.22 -13.61
C VAL A 626 -26.57 19.11 -12.37
N LEU A 627 -25.38 19.71 -12.24
CA LEU A 627 -25.07 20.60 -11.12
C LEU A 627 -25.88 21.91 -11.16
N ASN A 628 -26.15 22.46 -12.35
CA ASN A 628 -26.97 23.66 -12.48
C ASN A 628 -28.44 23.41 -12.13
N THR A 629 -28.98 22.23 -12.45
CA THR A 629 -30.39 21.90 -12.15
C THR A 629 -30.60 21.49 -10.70
N HIS A 630 -29.69 20.69 -10.14
CA HIS A 630 -29.85 20.04 -8.84
C HIS A 630 -28.92 20.59 -7.75
N GLY A 631 -28.14 21.64 -8.05
CA GLY A 631 -27.18 22.20 -7.09
C GLY A 631 -27.83 22.82 -5.85
N GLN A 632 -29.03 23.39 -5.97
CA GLN A 632 -29.76 23.95 -4.82
C GLN A 632 -30.29 22.84 -3.91
N THR A 633 -30.90 21.81 -4.49
CA THR A 633 -31.43 20.66 -3.71
C THR A 633 -30.30 19.93 -2.99
N LEU A 634 -29.16 19.71 -3.66
CA LEU A 634 -27.96 19.12 -3.05
C LEU A 634 -27.36 19.95 -1.92
N ARG A 635 -27.59 21.28 -1.88
CA ARG A 635 -27.08 22.14 -0.82
C ARG A 635 -28.04 22.22 0.35
N ASP A 636 -29.33 22.29 0.06
CA ASP A 636 -30.36 22.57 1.07
C ASP A 636 -30.79 21.28 1.82
N ASP A 637 -30.67 20.09 1.21
CA ASP A 637 -30.94 18.81 1.87
C ASP A 637 -29.67 18.16 2.47
N PRO A 638 -29.48 18.18 3.80
CA PRO A 638 -28.27 17.68 4.44
C PRO A 638 -28.10 16.15 4.32
N SER A 639 -29.18 15.37 4.28
CA SER A 639 -29.13 13.90 4.09
C SER A 639 -28.72 13.51 2.67
N SER A 640 -29.29 14.17 1.66
CA SER A 640 -28.94 13.98 0.25
C SER A 640 -27.51 14.42 -0.02
N SER A 641 -27.09 15.55 0.59
CA SER A 641 -25.71 16.03 0.50
C SER A 641 -24.71 15.03 1.10
N ALA A 642 -24.93 14.51 2.31
CA ALA A 642 -24.05 13.53 2.95
C ALA A 642 -23.83 12.29 2.08
N THR A 643 -24.89 11.83 1.42
CA THR A 643 -24.87 10.65 0.55
C THR A 643 -24.18 10.92 -0.80
N CYS A 644 -24.34 12.13 -1.34
CA CYS A 644 -23.76 12.54 -2.62
C CYS A 644 -22.32 13.08 -2.51
N LEU A 645 -21.89 13.56 -1.34
CA LEU A 645 -20.56 14.14 -1.12
C LEU A 645 -19.38 13.27 -1.61
N PRO A 646 -19.34 11.95 -1.36
CA PRO A 646 -18.26 11.10 -1.87
C PRO A 646 -18.21 11.08 -3.41
N THR A 647 -19.38 11.10 -4.04
CA THR A 647 -19.53 11.09 -5.51
C THR A 647 -19.11 12.43 -6.12
N LEU A 648 -19.45 13.53 -5.47
CA LEU A 648 -19.01 14.88 -5.86
C LEU A 648 -17.50 15.04 -5.71
N ARG A 649 -16.89 14.50 -4.64
CA ARG A 649 -15.43 14.46 -4.50
C ARG A 649 -14.78 13.62 -5.59
N SER A 650 -15.37 12.48 -5.97
CA SER A 650 -14.87 11.67 -7.09
C SER A 650 -14.95 12.43 -8.42
N LEU A 651 -16.03 13.18 -8.65
CA LEU A 651 -16.18 14.02 -9.83
C LEU A 651 -15.15 15.16 -9.82
N GLN A 652 -15.00 15.86 -8.69
CA GLN A 652 -14.01 16.91 -8.50
C GLN A 652 -12.58 16.39 -8.73
N LYS A 653 -12.24 15.21 -8.20
CA LYS A 653 -10.95 14.53 -8.42
C LYS A 653 -10.68 14.36 -9.92
N SER A 654 -11.66 13.88 -10.67
CA SER A 654 -11.54 13.65 -12.11
C SER A 654 -11.36 14.96 -12.88
N ILE A 655 -12.20 15.97 -12.60
CA ILE A 655 -12.12 17.29 -13.24
C ILE A 655 -10.79 17.97 -12.93
N ALA A 656 -10.34 17.95 -11.67
CA ALA A 656 -9.09 18.57 -11.26
C ALA A 656 -7.88 17.93 -11.93
N ARG A 657 -7.89 16.60 -12.14
CA ARG A 657 -6.84 15.90 -12.88
C ARG A 657 -6.78 16.39 -14.33
N HIS A 658 -7.91 16.37 -15.04
CA HIS A 658 -7.97 16.83 -16.43
C HIS A 658 -7.63 18.31 -16.58
N LEU A 659 -8.02 19.14 -15.62
CA LEU A 659 -7.63 20.55 -15.59
C LEU A 659 -6.11 20.71 -15.47
N GLN A 660 -5.47 19.98 -14.55
CA GLN A 660 -4.01 20.02 -14.38
C GLN A 660 -3.27 19.52 -15.63
N ASP A 661 -3.77 18.47 -16.26
CA ASP A 661 -3.12 17.85 -17.42
C ASP A 661 -3.31 18.69 -18.70
N LEU A 662 -4.52 19.19 -18.97
CA LEU A 662 -4.85 19.86 -20.24
C LEU A 662 -4.76 21.37 -20.18
N ALA A 663 -5.30 22.02 -19.15
CA ALA A 663 -5.42 23.48 -19.14
C ALA A 663 -4.05 24.15 -19.11
N LYS A 664 -3.12 23.60 -18.33
CA LYS A 664 -1.74 24.09 -18.29
C LYS A 664 -1.07 24.04 -19.68
N ILE A 665 -1.22 22.93 -20.39
CA ILE A 665 -0.66 22.77 -21.74
C ILE A 665 -1.34 23.74 -22.73
N CYS A 666 -2.66 23.91 -22.63
CA CYS A 666 -3.40 24.82 -23.51
C CYS A 666 -3.01 26.28 -23.29
N ASP A 667 -2.93 26.72 -22.04
CA ASP A 667 -2.52 28.08 -21.66
C ASP A 667 -1.08 28.34 -22.12
N ASP A 668 -0.14 27.43 -21.83
CA ASP A 668 1.27 27.55 -22.25
C ASP A 668 1.40 27.64 -23.78
N ASN A 669 0.65 26.82 -24.52
CA ASN A 669 0.61 26.87 -25.99
C ASN A 669 0.01 28.18 -26.50
N GLN A 670 -1.10 28.65 -25.92
CA GLN A 670 -1.76 29.89 -26.32
C GLN A 670 -0.85 31.10 -26.07
N PHE A 671 -0.19 31.17 -24.91
CA PHE A 671 0.78 32.21 -24.60
C PHE A 671 1.97 32.17 -25.56
N THR A 672 2.53 30.98 -25.82
CA THR A 672 3.65 30.81 -26.75
C THR A 672 3.27 31.24 -28.17
N LEU A 673 2.11 30.82 -28.68
CA LEU A 673 1.63 31.21 -30.00
C LEU A 673 1.36 32.71 -30.10
N SER A 674 0.78 33.31 -29.05
CA SER A 674 0.54 34.76 -29.00
C SER A 674 1.84 35.55 -29.01
N TYR A 675 2.85 35.07 -28.26
CA TYR A 675 4.18 35.66 -28.21
C TYR A 675 4.88 35.59 -29.58
N LEU A 676 4.91 34.41 -30.20
CA LEU A 676 5.50 34.22 -31.53
C LEU A 676 4.81 35.09 -32.60
N LYS A 677 3.47 35.20 -32.54
CA LYS A 677 2.70 36.07 -33.44
C LYS A 677 3.09 37.54 -33.26
N ASN A 678 3.21 38.01 -32.02
CA ASN A 678 3.60 39.39 -31.74
C ASN A 678 5.05 39.68 -32.15
N LEU A 679 5.96 38.74 -31.91
CA LEU A 679 7.35 38.82 -32.35
C LEU A 679 7.47 38.90 -33.88
N SER A 680 6.69 38.09 -34.60
CA SER A 680 6.66 38.15 -36.08
C SER A 680 6.17 39.50 -36.60
N LYS A 681 5.14 40.09 -35.97
CA LYS A 681 4.63 41.43 -36.33
C LYS A 681 5.66 42.52 -36.05
N MET A 682 6.36 42.45 -34.92
CA MET A 682 7.45 43.39 -34.59
C MET A 682 8.57 43.32 -35.61
N GLN A 683 9.00 42.12 -36.00
CA GLN A 683 10.03 41.94 -37.03
C GLN A 683 9.56 42.43 -38.41
N GLN A 684 8.29 42.24 -38.75
CA GLN A 684 7.72 42.80 -39.98
C GLN A 684 7.73 44.33 -39.95
N MET A 685 7.33 44.94 -38.83
CA MET A 685 7.36 46.40 -38.67
C MET A 685 8.79 46.96 -38.75
N GLN A 686 9.77 46.27 -38.16
CA GLN A 686 11.19 46.64 -38.27
C GLN A 686 11.76 46.48 -39.68
N LYS A 687 11.22 45.56 -40.50
CA LYS A 687 11.61 45.42 -41.91
C LYS A 687 10.95 46.45 -42.83
N THR A 688 9.82 47.01 -42.43
CA THR A 688 9.10 48.05 -43.19
C THR A 688 9.52 49.48 -42.85
N GLN A 689 10.23 49.68 -41.72
CA GLN A 689 10.96 50.90 -41.39
C GLN A 689 12.36 50.84 -42.00
#